data_AF-A0A968LX90-F1
#
_entry.id   AF-A0A968LX90-F1
#
_cell.length_a   1.000
_cell.length_b   1.000
_cell.length_c   1.000
_cell.angle_alpha   90.00
_cell.angle_beta   90.00
_cell.angle_gamma   90.00
#
_symmetry.space_group_name_H-M   'P 1'
#
loop_
_entity.id
_entity.type
_entity.pdbx_description
1 polymer ?
#
loop_
_entity_poly.entity_id
_entity_poly.type
_entity_poly.pdbx_seq_one_letter_code
_entity_poly.pdbx_strand_id
1 'polypeptide(L)'
;MFKRVAFILLALSIVALLSPANAWWIQWYAVVENQLLNLLLDSGRIIGISLVLAGLLAPFEALGWWAGWYGGKQDPTTLSLKHTHATLGKVTTSPHYIVYLDGIGKSSFKYSFRGARFLQRLTESLPSDRILIDNIIPYSVINLPLTLNRPLARLWQWIERTTNFEVLVLLRNMFQVAVSVDSRYGPIYNRGTAEIIIDRLLTKGYQPGSGALITLIGYSGGGQISLGAVPYIKRVLAAPIEVISLAGVISGNNEVVQVEHLYHLVGEKDRVTRFTPCLFPRRWSIITWSNWNLAKSRGEISFISLGKVGHDSKNGPFDEDAFLPDGCNHLTRTLEIILRIITRIDGYEPYPAAVADYSARSERIISDYENYVQAKFNRPEFYPLAQTYSDNYFPVAEWIGRLILPAVTERSQVSGVYLEVHHAPELDLIGQKVYLRWSDRPDIQAYVNQVKIRIDFSEQAYQSINQGIVLPTRLNHWRQVQALESLAGARPNDDVMVALTSVEVIREPQLILSISREPILITGKYYALVSFTEVFPNNCAMVRHYNPDSGQFNGKEDMVYLPPVVPDRNGVLPTTANKITEFLLNQTGWYIYGAKNDQGIFTVQAIAPRALFQLQPAKIISGMQKTTNYIHNQYWQGATQKKGQIDSILLNPRNLSDTELINSYQEGDRLLVLHTYGGIGGNKQEFAPLGLFFGHFSFGLARVVREPLTQELRFKIGYAQVYTQNTTGIIAASLDWTNFVGDRQFGWLGSRPITDIVVKLDVFDEYNFDGLRRFPLNALAYQLDRMMARYRTGDGTGATFVGPANSCVQDSCQALYQAINMTLTEIEQNPQIKAWITANPQHPQTQRLQRLVTLNKAIEDQLITWQTRADWVDPYQSLIGTRLADSPVTTVVNALTSWRSLLPRLANDSLAEIFLNHGASLWLLQTYQVGGWDEDIEPIAPTKLWI
;
A
#
# COMPACT_ATOMS: atom_id res chain seq x y z
N MET A 1 -88.68 -43.39 6.50
CA MET A 1 -89.27 -42.10 6.08
C MET A 1 -89.61 -41.18 7.27
N PHE A 2 -90.20 -41.70 8.36
CA PHE A 2 -90.56 -40.91 9.57
C PHE A 2 -89.42 -40.15 10.28
N LYS A 3 -88.21 -40.73 10.39
CA LYS A 3 -87.06 -40.04 11.03
C LYS A 3 -86.56 -38.80 10.28
N ARG A 4 -86.72 -38.76 8.94
CA ARG A 4 -86.31 -37.60 8.12
C ARG A 4 -87.31 -36.46 8.21
N VAL A 5 -88.61 -36.78 8.28
CA VAL A 5 -89.67 -35.78 8.46
C VAL A 5 -89.61 -35.17 9.86
N ALA A 6 -89.35 -35.97 10.90
CA ALA A 6 -89.14 -35.46 12.26
C ALA A 6 -87.93 -34.53 12.38
N PHE A 7 -86.83 -34.83 11.67
CA PHE A 7 -85.63 -33.99 11.67
C PHE A 7 -85.85 -32.67 10.92
N ILE A 8 -86.59 -32.69 9.81
CA ILE A 8 -86.96 -31.48 9.05
C ILE A 8 -87.92 -30.61 9.87
N LEU A 9 -88.89 -31.20 10.58
CA LEU A 9 -89.79 -30.46 11.46
C LEU A 9 -89.08 -29.91 12.70
N LEU A 10 -88.11 -30.63 13.28
CA LEU A 10 -87.28 -30.12 14.37
C LEU A 10 -86.38 -28.96 13.90
N ALA A 11 -85.78 -29.07 12.72
CA ALA A 11 -84.96 -28.00 12.13
C ALA A 11 -85.81 -26.76 11.80
N LEU A 12 -87.00 -26.93 11.23
CA LEU A 12 -87.93 -25.83 10.97
C LEU A 12 -88.48 -25.21 12.27
N SER A 13 -88.68 -26.01 13.32
CA SER A 13 -89.08 -25.52 14.64
C SER A 13 -87.96 -24.71 15.31
N ILE A 14 -86.71 -25.14 15.20
CA ILE A 14 -85.53 -24.41 15.72
C ILE A 14 -85.34 -23.09 14.95
N VAL A 15 -85.53 -23.09 13.63
CA VAL A 15 -85.46 -21.88 12.80
C VAL A 15 -86.60 -20.91 13.11
N ALA A 16 -87.82 -21.42 13.36
CA ALA A 16 -88.96 -20.59 13.74
C ALA A 16 -88.86 -20.02 15.17
N LEU A 17 -88.34 -20.80 16.13
CA LEU A 17 -88.14 -20.38 17.52
C LEU A 17 -86.99 -19.36 17.70
N LEU A 18 -86.01 -19.35 16.79
CA LEU A 18 -84.90 -18.39 16.80
C LEU A 18 -85.14 -17.14 15.92
N SER A 19 -86.30 -17.05 15.26
CA SER A 19 -86.59 -16.01 14.26
C SER A 19 -86.74 -14.57 14.80
N PRO A 20 -87.08 -14.29 16.08
CA PRO A 20 -87.07 -12.90 16.58
C PRO A 20 -85.70 -12.42 17.10
N ALA A 21 -84.73 -13.31 17.34
CA ALA A 21 -83.42 -12.94 17.92
C ALA A 21 -82.34 -12.61 16.86
N ASN A 22 -82.62 -12.82 15.58
CA ASN A 22 -81.61 -12.68 14.52
C ASN A 22 -81.39 -11.23 14.04
N ALA A 23 -82.34 -10.31 14.20
CA ALA A 23 -82.11 -8.92 13.81
C ALA A 23 -81.07 -8.24 14.71
N TRP A 24 -81.09 -8.55 16.01
CA TRP A 24 -80.17 -7.94 16.98
C TRP A 24 -78.78 -8.56 16.92
N TRP A 25 -78.66 -9.88 16.72
CA TRP A 25 -77.37 -10.57 16.60
C TRP A 25 -76.65 -10.30 15.27
N ILE A 26 -77.39 -10.15 14.15
CA ILE A 26 -76.79 -9.82 12.84
C ILE A 26 -76.40 -8.34 12.80
N GLN A 27 -77.15 -7.44 13.44
CA GLN A 27 -76.70 -6.06 13.64
C GLN A 27 -75.50 -5.98 14.59
N TRP A 28 -75.47 -6.74 15.68
CA TRP A 28 -74.30 -6.82 16.55
C TRP A 28 -73.08 -7.40 15.83
N TYR A 29 -73.24 -8.48 15.06
CA TYR A 29 -72.16 -9.10 14.30
C TYR A 29 -71.67 -8.19 13.17
N ALA A 30 -72.56 -7.53 12.42
CA ALA A 30 -72.17 -6.58 11.38
C ALA A 30 -71.58 -5.26 11.92
N VAL A 31 -71.96 -4.84 13.13
CA VAL A 31 -71.36 -3.70 13.84
C VAL A 31 -70.01 -4.09 14.43
N VAL A 32 -69.87 -5.25 15.05
CA VAL A 32 -68.62 -5.76 15.62
C VAL A 32 -67.62 -6.10 14.50
N GLU A 33 -68.04 -6.71 13.40
CA GLU A 33 -67.19 -7.04 12.24
C GLU A 33 -66.76 -5.77 11.49
N ASN A 34 -67.63 -4.80 11.26
CA ASN A 34 -67.23 -3.52 10.65
C ASN A 34 -66.47 -2.61 11.63
N GLN A 35 -66.80 -2.55 12.92
CA GLN A 35 -66.09 -1.68 13.87
C GLN A 35 -64.74 -2.26 14.28
N LEU A 36 -64.58 -3.57 14.47
CA LEU A 36 -63.25 -4.16 14.70
C LEU A 36 -62.39 -4.10 13.44
N LEU A 37 -62.96 -4.37 12.26
CA LEU A 37 -62.19 -4.25 11.01
C LEU A 37 -61.80 -2.78 10.76
N ASN A 38 -62.71 -1.82 10.95
CA ASN A 38 -62.39 -0.40 10.85
C ASN A 38 -61.42 0.05 11.94
N LEU A 39 -61.53 -0.45 13.17
CA LEU A 39 -60.58 -0.17 14.25
C LEU A 39 -59.20 -0.76 13.94
N LEU A 40 -59.13 -1.97 13.37
CA LEU A 40 -57.87 -2.59 12.94
C LEU A 40 -57.25 -1.84 11.76
N LEU A 41 -58.06 -1.41 10.79
CA LEU A 41 -57.62 -0.60 9.66
C LEU A 41 -57.18 0.80 10.10
N ASP A 42 -57.93 1.46 10.98
CA ASP A 42 -57.60 2.78 11.51
C ASP A 42 -56.41 2.71 12.47
N SER A 43 -56.30 1.68 13.29
CA SER A 43 -55.08 1.42 14.09
C SER A 43 -53.90 1.15 13.18
N GLY A 44 -54.07 0.36 12.11
CA GLY A 44 -53.04 0.13 11.10
C GLY A 44 -52.62 1.42 10.39
N ARG A 45 -53.57 2.30 10.06
CA ARG A 45 -53.31 3.63 9.50
C ARG A 45 -52.59 4.53 10.48
N ILE A 46 -53.03 4.60 11.74
CA ILE A 46 -52.40 5.41 12.79
C ILE A 46 -50.97 4.92 13.05
N ILE A 47 -50.76 3.60 13.16
CA ILE A 47 -49.43 3.01 13.29
C ILE A 47 -48.58 3.34 12.06
N GLY A 48 -49.12 3.19 10.85
CA GLY A 48 -48.44 3.52 9.61
C GLY A 48 -48.02 4.99 9.54
N ILE A 49 -48.95 5.92 9.80
CA ILE A 49 -48.69 7.37 9.84
C ILE A 49 -47.67 7.68 10.94
N SER A 50 -47.80 7.10 12.12
CA SER A 50 -46.87 7.31 13.23
C SER A 50 -45.45 6.80 12.91
N LEU A 51 -45.33 5.66 12.22
CA LEU A 51 -44.05 5.14 11.74
C LEU A 51 -43.43 6.03 10.65
N VAL A 52 -44.25 6.55 9.73
CA VAL A 52 -43.78 7.51 8.72
C VAL A 52 -43.30 8.80 9.38
N LEU A 53 -44.07 9.36 10.31
CA LEU A 53 -43.67 10.55 11.07
C LEU A 53 -42.40 10.29 11.89
N ALA A 54 -42.32 9.15 12.58
CA ALA A 54 -41.12 8.76 13.33
C ALA A 54 -39.90 8.64 12.41
N GLY A 55 -40.04 8.06 11.22
CA GLY A 55 -38.99 7.97 10.21
C GLY A 55 -38.56 9.34 9.67
N LEU A 56 -39.51 10.24 9.40
CA LEU A 56 -39.23 11.61 8.96
C LEU A 56 -38.55 12.46 10.03
N LEU A 57 -38.87 12.21 11.30
CA LEU A 57 -38.26 12.90 12.44
C LEU A 57 -36.93 12.30 12.89
N ALA A 58 -36.62 11.06 12.50
CA ALA A 58 -35.40 10.37 12.92
C ALA A 58 -34.09 11.13 12.61
N PRO A 59 -33.92 11.81 11.46
CA PRO A 59 -32.70 12.57 11.17
C PRO A 59 -32.53 13.85 12.00
N PHE A 60 -33.58 14.38 12.66
CA PHE A 60 -33.52 15.68 13.33
C PHE A 60 -32.49 15.73 14.46
N GLU A 61 -32.22 14.61 15.13
CA GLU A 61 -31.16 14.57 16.15
C GLU A 61 -29.79 14.82 15.52
N ALA A 62 -29.49 14.17 14.40
CA ALA A 62 -28.25 14.37 13.65
C ALA A 62 -28.15 15.76 13.03
N LEU A 63 -29.24 16.26 12.44
CA LEU A 63 -29.28 17.61 11.86
C LEU A 63 -29.14 18.69 12.93
N GLY A 64 -29.77 18.51 14.09
CA GLY A 64 -29.63 19.44 15.21
C GLY A 64 -28.22 19.48 15.77
N TRP A 65 -27.56 18.32 15.84
CA TRP A 65 -26.15 18.23 16.19
C TRP A 65 -25.27 18.97 15.18
N TRP A 66 -25.48 18.75 13.88
CA TRP A 66 -24.77 19.46 12.82
C TRP A 66 -24.96 20.97 12.85
N ALA A 67 -26.20 21.42 13.14
CA ALA A 67 -26.53 22.83 13.29
C ALA A 67 -26.01 23.45 14.60
N GLY A 68 -25.43 22.65 15.50
CA GLY A 68 -24.90 23.09 16.79
C GLY A 68 -25.95 23.37 17.86
N TRP A 69 -27.18 22.87 17.72
CA TRP A 69 -28.28 23.10 18.67
C TRP A 69 -27.99 22.59 20.08
N TYR A 70 -27.09 21.62 20.22
CA TYR A 70 -26.78 20.97 21.49
C TYR A 70 -25.51 21.52 22.18
N GLY A 71 -24.86 22.54 21.60
CA GLY A 71 -23.65 23.15 22.16
C GLY A 71 -22.40 22.27 22.06
N GLY A 72 -21.23 22.89 21.89
CA GLY A 72 -19.94 22.21 21.80
C GLY A 72 -19.35 22.17 20.39
N LYS A 73 -18.87 23.31 19.88
CA LYS A 73 -17.83 23.29 18.84
C LYS A 73 -16.49 23.20 19.53
N GLN A 74 -16.00 21.99 19.78
CA GLN A 74 -14.55 21.81 19.87
C GLN A 74 -14.09 21.51 18.44
N ASP A 75 -13.27 22.40 17.90
CA ASP A 75 -12.75 22.25 16.56
C ASP A 75 -11.79 21.04 16.53
N PRO A 76 -12.06 19.97 15.75
CA PRO A 76 -11.25 18.75 15.75
C PRO A 76 -9.76 19.01 15.47
N THR A 77 -9.49 20.06 14.68
CA THR A 77 -8.16 20.58 14.36
C THR A 77 -7.38 21.05 15.59
N THR A 78 -8.06 21.48 16.66
CA THR A 78 -7.41 21.93 17.91
C THR A 78 -7.09 20.80 18.90
N LEU A 79 -7.69 19.61 18.75
CA LEU A 79 -7.37 18.44 19.59
C LEU A 79 -6.03 17.80 19.20
N SER A 80 -5.68 17.83 17.91
CA SER A 80 -4.39 17.34 17.39
C SER A 80 -3.19 18.16 17.92
N LEU A 81 -3.38 19.46 18.14
CA LEU A 81 -2.33 20.40 18.56
C LEU A 81 -2.08 20.44 20.08
N LYS A 82 -2.98 19.91 20.91
CA LYS A 82 -2.87 20.01 22.39
C LYS A 82 -2.20 18.81 23.07
N HIS A 83 -2.05 17.68 22.40
CA HIS A 83 -1.55 16.44 23.00
C HIS A 83 -0.16 15.99 22.51
N THR A 84 0.57 16.83 21.78
CA THR A 84 1.83 16.44 21.10
C THR A 84 3.06 16.27 22.02
N HIS A 85 2.92 16.32 23.35
CA HIS A 85 4.04 16.13 24.27
C HIS A 85 3.65 15.27 25.48
N ALA A 86 3.46 13.97 25.27
CA ALA A 86 3.56 12.98 26.35
C ALA A 86 4.74 12.05 26.03
N THR A 87 5.82 12.20 26.79
CA THR A 87 6.97 11.28 26.79
C THR A 87 6.51 9.90 27.26
N LEU A 88 6.62 8.88 26.42
CA LEU A 88 6.39 7.49 26.80
C LEU A 88 7.71 6.84 27.24
N GLY A 89 7.72 6.30 28.44
CA GLY A 89 8.64 5.24 28.84
C GLY A 89 8.39 3.99 28.00
N LYS A 90 9.44 3.17 27.82
CA LYS A 90 9.42 1.90 27.07
C LYS A 90 8.22 1.02 27.49
N VAL A 91 7.17 0.99 26.69
CA VAL A 91 6.18 -0.09 26.71
C VAL A 91 6.54 -1.03 25.57
N THR A 92 6.86 -2.27 25.91
CA THR A 92 7.38 -3.32 25.01
C THR A 92 6.33 -3.89 24.03
N THR A 93 5.06 -3.47 24.13
CA THR A 93 3.95 -3.95 23.29
C THR A 93 3.01 -2.79 22.93
N SER A 94 2.73 -2.58 21.64
CA SER A 94 1.77 -1.56 21.20
C SER A 94 0.36 -1.89 21.69
N PRO A 95 -0.35 -0.96 22.36
CA PRO A 95 -1.70 -1.20 22.85
C PRO A 95 -2.68 -1.45 21.69
N HIS A 96 -3.70 -2.28 21.93
CA HIS A 96 -4.81 -2.50 20.99
C HIS A 96 -6.12 -2.12 21.67
N TYR A 97 -6.83 -1.17 21.06
CA TYR A 97 -8.06 -0.59 21.58
C TYR A 97 -9.28 -1.30 20.98
N ILE A 98 -10.22 -1.70 21.83
CA ILE A 98 -11.42 -2.44 21.41
C ILE A 98 -12.64 -1.60 21.77
N VAL A 99 -13.45 -1.22 20.79
CA VAL A 99 -14.65 -0.40 20.99
C VAL A 99 -15.88 -1.27 20.79
N TYR A 100 -16.74 -1.37 21.81
CA TYR A 100 -17.98 -2.16 21.70
C TYR A 100 -19.20 -1.27 21.44
N LEU A 101 -19.89 -1.52 20.31
CA LEU A 101 -21.14 -0.89 19.92
C LEU A 101 -22.27 -1.93 19.97
N ASP A 102 -23.14 -1.79 20.97
CA ASP A 102 -24.26 -2.71 21.24
C ASP A 102 -25.38 -2.64 20.16
N GLY A 103 -26.31 -3.59 20.23
CA GLY A 103 -27.45 -3.70 19.33
C GLY A 103 -28.62 -2.75 19.65
N ILE A 104 -29.63 -2.75 18.76
CA ILE A 104 -30.72 -1.77 18.73
C ILE A 104 -31.63 -1.77 19.96
N GLY A 105 -31.47 -2.72 20.89
CA GLY A 105 -32.14 -2.70 22.19
C GLY A 105 -31.60 -1.67 23.18
N LYS A 106 -30.46 -1.00 22.90
CA LYS A 106 -29.82 -0.08 23.85
C LYS A 106 -30.58 1.24 24.00
N SER A 107 -31.11 1.50 25.20
CA SER A 107 -31.80 2.75 25.59
C SER A 107 -31.06 3.55 26.67
N SER A 108 -30.18 2.89 27.43
CA SER A 108 -29.37 3.48 28.51
C SER A 108 -27.91 3.01 28.46
N PHE A 109 -27.06 3.52 29.37
CA PHE A 109 -25.70 3.01 29.52
C PHE A 109 -25.67 1.56 30.04
N LYS A 110 -26.76 1.09 30.67
CA LYS A 110 -26.86 -0.30 31.12
C LYS A 110 -26.91 -1.23 29.92
N TYR A 111 -26.27 -2.38 30.07
CA TYR A 111 -26.33 -3.46 29.09
C TYR A 111 -27.44 -4.43 29.45
N SER A 112 -28.02 -5.10 28.45
CA SER A 112 -28.92 -6.23 28.68
C SER A 112 -28.19 -7.32 29.50
N PHE A 113 -28.92 -8.18 30.22
CA PHE A 113 -28.28 -9.25 31.02
C PHE A 113 -27.25 -10.05 30.21
N ARG A 114 -27.61 -10.45 28.98
CA ARG A 114 -26.75 -11.21 28.08
C ARG A 114 -25.57 -10.40 27.53
N GLY A 115 -25.80 -9.13 27.16
CA GLY A 115 -24.73 -8.23 26.72
C GLY A 115 -23.73 -7.90 27.84
N ALA A 116 -24.21 -7.70 29.07
CA ALA A 116 -23.37 -7.49 30.24
C ALA A 116 -22.51 -8.73 30.54
N ARG A 117 -23.08 -9.94 30.44
CA ARG A 117 -22.34 -11.19 30.58
C ARG A 117 -21.28 -11.37 29.50
N PHE A 118 -21.60 -11.04 28.25
CA PHE A 118 -20.62 -11.05 27.16
C PHE A 118 -19.43 -10.12 27.46
N LEU A 119 -19.70 -8.85 27.79
CA LEU A 119 -18.64 -7.88 28.09
C LEU A 119 -17.82 -8.26 29.31
N GLN A 120 -18.47 -8.81 30.35
CA GLN A 120 -17.78 -9.33 31.52
C GLN A 120 -16.78 -10.42 31.12
N ARG A 121 -17.23 -11.49 30.45
CA ARG A 121 -16.36 -12.61 30.06
C ARG A 121 -15.28 -12.19 29.06
N LEU A 122 -15.60 -11.26 28.16
CA LEU A 122 -14.62 -10.68 27.25
C LEU A 122 -13.52 -9.97 28.04
N THR A 123 -13.88 -9.07 28.96
CA THR A 123 -12.93 -8.32 29.79
C THR A 123 -12.06 -9.25 30.63
N GLU A 124 -12.64 -10.29 31.22
CA GLU A 124 -11.92 -11.31 32.01
C GLU A 124 -10.90 -12.10 31.17
N SER A 125 -11.12 -12.21 29.85
CA SER A 125 -10.28 -12.97 28.93
C SER A 125 -9.24 -12.11 28.18
N LEU A 126 -9.31 -10.79 28.30
CA LEU A 126 -8.43 -9.87 27.58
C LEU A 126 -7.09 -9.67 28.32
N PRO A 127 -5.95 -9.75 27.62
CA PRO A 127 -4.65 -9.33 28.16
C PRO A 127 -4.61 -7.85 28.54
N SER A 128 -3.64 -7.45 29.38
CA SER A 128 -3.52 -6.09 29.91
C SER A 128 -3.24 -5.00 28.86
N ASP A 129 -2.71 -5.37 27.69
CA ASP A 129 -2.46 -4.47 26.56
C ASP A 129 -3.67 -4.35 25.62
N ARG A 130 -4.81 -4.95 25.98
CA ARG A 130 -6.09 -4.84 25.25
C ARG A 130 -7.04 -3.93 26.03
N ILE A 131 -7.25 -2.72 25.51
CA ILE A 131 -8.01 -1.67 26.20
C ILE A 131 -9.45 -1.67 25.68
N LEU A 132 -10.38 -2.18 26.49
CA LEU A 132 -11.80 -2.15 26.18
C LEU A 132 -12.42 -0.77 26.44
N ILE A 133 -13.14 -0.26 25.46
CA ILE A 133 -13.93 0.97 25.48
C ILE A 133 -15.40 0.58 25.38
N ASP A 134 -16.12 0.85 26.46
CA ASP A 134 -17.54 0.59 26.62
C ASP A 134 -18.31 1.91 26.86
N ASN A 135 -19.60 1.80 27.21
CA ASN A 135 -20.46 2.94 27.56
C ASN A 135 -20.63 3.98 26.43
N ILE A 136 -20.68 3.50 25.19
CA ILE A 136 -21.09 4.28 24.01
C ILE A 136 -22.53 3.91 23.67
N ILE A 137 -23.35 4.91 23.34
CA ILE A 137 -24.70 4.73 22.82
C ILE A 137 -24.64 4.90 21.29
N PRO A 138 -24.64 3.81 20.50
CA PRO A 138 -24.47 3.90 19.04
C PRO A 138 -25.63 4.63 18.35
N TYR A 139 -26.76 4.76 19.05
CA TYR A 139 -28.02 5.34 18.58
C TYR A 139 -28.23 6.81 19.00
N SER A 140 -27.15 7.51 19.34
CA SER A 140 -27.17 8.96 19.64
C SER A 140 -25.86 9.64 19.25
N VAL A 141 -25.94 10.68 18.42
CA VAL A 141 -24.80 11.51 17.97
C VAL A 141 -24.20 12.40 19.06
N ILE A 142 -24.84 12.47 20.24
CA ILE A 142 -24.39 13.22 21.43
C ILE A 142 -24.10 12.30 22.63
N ASN A 143 -24.08 10.99 22.41
CA ASN A 143 -23.91 9.96 23.44
C ASN A 143 -24.92 10.08 24.60
N LEU A 144 -26.13 10.60 24.33
CA LEU A 144 -27.15 10.87 25.35
C LEU A 144 -28.19 9.73 25.39
N PRO A 145 -28.35 9.04 26.54
CA PRO A 145 -29.39 8.02 26.72
C PRO A 145 -30.80 8.50 26.41
N LEU A 146 -31.69 7.58 26.04
CA LEU A 146 -33.12 7.89 25.94
C LEU A 146 -33.73 8.23 27.32
N THR A 147 -33.13 7.68 28.37
CA THR A 147 -33.61 7.75 29.75
C THR A 147 -33.09 8.94 30.55
N LEU A 148 -32.26 9.81 29.95
CA LEU A 148 -31.60 10.91 30.65
C LEU A 148 -31.68 12.20 29.84
N ASN A 149 -32.05 13.31 30.49
CA ASN A 149 -32.01 14.69 29.96
C ASN A 149 -32.62 14.88 28.55
N ARG A 150 -33.66 14.10 28.21
CA ARG A 150 -34.45 14.23 26.97
C ARG A 150 -35.93 14.51 27.27
N PRO A 151 -36.65 15.19 26.35
CA PRO A 151 -38.11 15.13 26.35
C PRO A 151 -38.57 13.67 26.36
N LEU A 152 -39.53 13.34 27.24
CA LEU A 152 -40.04 11.97 27.45
C LEU A 152 -39.04 10.97 28.10
N ALA A 153 -37.94 11.41 28.71
CA ALA A 153 -37.01 10.49 29.40
C ALA A 153 -37.69 9.58 30.45
N ARG A 154 -38.68 10.09 31.20
CA ARG A 154 -39.47 9.30 32.15
C ARG A 154 -40.31 8.20 31.49
N LEU A 155 -40.85 8.47 30.29
CA LEU A 155 -41.57 7.47 29.51
C LEU A 155 -40.62 6.35 29.09
N TRP A 156 -39.42 6.68 28.61
CA TRP A 156 -38.42 5.68 28.25
C TRP A 156 -37.93 4.86 29.44
N GLN A 157 -37.78 5.47 30.63
CA GLN A 157 -37.49 4.74 31.87
C GLN A 157 -38.61 3.77 32.26
N TRP A 158 -39.87 4.13 32.01
CA TRP A 158 -41.01 3.25 32.25
C TRP A 158 -41.07 2.10 31.23
N ILE A 159 -40.81 2.40 29.94
CA ILE A 159 -40.71 1.40 28.86
C ILE A 159 -39.58 0.41 29.15
N GLU A 160 -38.41 0.86 29.58
CA GLU A 160 -37.26 0.01 29.92
C GLU A 160 -37.56 -0.96 31.09
N ARG A 161 -38.50 -0.62 31.98
CA ARG A 161 -38.93 -1.48 33.08
C ARG A 161 -40.06 -2.44 32.72
N THR A 162 -40.69 -2.27 31.55
CA THR A 162 -41.89 -2.99 31.14
C THR A 162 -41.60 -3.83 29.90
N THR A 163 -41.43 -5.13 30.08
CA THR A 163 -40.99 -6.10 29.05
C THR A 163 -41.86 -6.12 27.77
N ASN A 164 -43.13 -5.74 27.84
CA ASN A 164 -44.03 -5.75 26.68
C ASN A 164 -43.85 -4.56 25.71
N PHE A 165 -43.13 -3.50 26.10
CA PHE A 165 -42.99 -2.28 25.29
C PHE A 165 -41.58 -2.04 24.74
N GLU A 166 -40.64 -2.97 24.95
CA GLU A 166 -39.26 -2.89 24.45
C GLU A 166 -39.18 -2.73 22.91
N VAL A 167 -40.20 -3.22 22.19
CA VAL A 167 -40.33 -3.05 20.74
C VAL A 167 -40.27 -1.59 20.28
N LEU A 168 -40.71 -0.64 21.10
CA LEU A 168 -40.67 0.79 20.78
C LEU A 168 -39.23 1.33 20.76
N VAL A 169 -38.36 0.83 21.64
CA VAL A 169 -36.93 1.15 21.64
C VAL A 169 -36.28 0.57 20.40
N LEU A 170 -36.58 -0.70 20.09
CA LEU A 170 -36.08 -1.38 18.88
C LEU A 170 -36.47 -0.60 17.61
N LEU A 171 -37.73 -0.20 17.47
CA LEU A 171 -38.22 0.56 16.32
C LEU A 171 -37.55 1.94 16.20
N ARG A 172 -37.43 2.68 17.31
CA ARG A 172 -36.73 3.98 17.29
C ARG A 172 -35.28 3.84 16.85
N ASN A 173 -34.56 2.87 17.43
CA ASN A 173 -33.14 2.66 17.12
C ASN A 173 -32.94 2.07 15.71
N MET A 174 -33.88 1.27 15.21
CA MET A 174 -33.92 0.84 13.81
C MET A 174 -34.00 2.04 12.85
N PHE A 175 -34.81 3.07 13.15
CA PHE A 175 -34.81 4.29 12.36
C PHE A 175 -33.47 5.04 12.42
N GLN A 176 -32.75 5.04 13.55
CA GLN A 176 -31.41 5.63 13.61
C GLN A 176 -30.39 4.85 12.76
N VAL A 177 -30.49 3.52 12.71
CA VAL A 177 -29.70 2.71 11.77
C VAL A 177 -30.06 3.09 10.32
N ALA A 178 -31.34 3.28 10.00
CA ALA A 178 -31.74 3.74 8.67
C ALA A 178 -31.17 5.13 8.32
N VAL A 179 -31.10 6.05 9.29
CA VAL A 179 -30.43 7.36 9.11
C VAL A 179 -28.94 7.17 8.81
N SER A 180 -28.24 6.29 9.54
CA SER A 180 -26.83 5.95 9.28
C SER A 180 -26.58 5.36 7.89
N VAL A 181 -27.55 4.62 7.34
CA VAL A 181 -27.49 4.00 6.00
C VAL A 181 -27.77 5.01 4.88
N ASP A 182 -28.62 6.02 5.12
CA ASP A 182 -29.05 6.99 4.11
C ASP A 182 -27.86 7.86 3.66
N SER A 183 -27.71 8.05 2.34
CA SER A 183 -26.58 8.80 1.79
C SER A 183 -26.59 10.30 2.11
N ARG A 184 -27.75 10.88 2.46
CA ARG A 184 -27.91 12.30 2.75
C ARG A 184 -27.66 12.62 4.22
N TYR A 185 -28.19 11.78 5.11
CA TYR A 185 -28.13 12.01 6.55
C TYR A 185 -27.06 11.17 7.26
N GLY A 186 -26.71 10.02 6.69
CA GLY A 186 -25.72 9.09 7.23
C GLY A 186 -24.36 9.73 7.47
N PRO A 187 -23.78 10.53 6.55
CA PRO A 187 -22.50 11.20 6.79
C PRO A 187 -22.50 12.08 8.06
N ILE A 188 -23.61 12.77 8.34
CA ILE A 188 -23.75 13.61 9.54
C ILE A 188 -23.83 12.73 10.79
N TYR A 189 -24.71 11.73 10.76
CA TYR A 189 -24.93 10.82 11.87
C TYR A 189 -23.66 10.05 12.25
N ASN A 190 -23.00 9.49 11.23
CA ASN A 190 -21.81 8.67 11.38
C ASN A 190 -20.62 9.49 11.89
N ARG A 191 -20.47 10.74 11.43
CA ARG A 191 -19.47 11.67 11.96
C ARG A 191 -19.70 11.98 13.45
N GLY A 192 -20.93 12.30 13.84
CA GLY A 192 -21.23 12.58 15.25
C GLY A 192 -20.92 11.37 16.15
N THR A 193 -21.22 10.16 15.67
CA THR A 193 -20.85 8.93 16.39
C THR A 193 -19.35 8.72 16.45
N ALA A 194 -18.63 9.00 15.36
CA ALA A 194 -17.18 8.91 15.32
C ALA A 194 -16.50 9.89 16.29
N GLU A 195 -17.00 11.11 16.44
CA GLU A 195 -16.44 12.09 17.40
C GLU A 195 -16.52 11.58 18.84
N ILE A 196 -17.61 10.87 19.21
CA ILE A 196 -17.72 10.21 20.52
C ILE A 196 -16.68 9.10 20.67
N ILE A 197 -16.50 8.26 19.64
CA ILE A 197 -15.52 7.16 19.67
C ILE A 197 -14.11 7.74 19.81
N ILE A 198 -13.79 8.78 19.05
CA ILE A 198 -12.49 9.49 19.09
C ILE A 198 -12.24 10.06 20.49
N ASP A 199 -13.20 10.79 21.07
CA ASP A 199 -13.07 11.36 22.42
C ASP A 199 -12.76 10.27 23.47
N ARG A 200 -13.45 9.13 23.40
CA ARG A 200 -13.20 8.00 24.29
C ARG A 200 -11.83 7.36 24.08
N LEU A 201 -11.40 7.20 22.83
CA LEU A 201 -10.08 6.67 22.48
C LEU A 201 -8.97 7.58 23.02
N LEU A 202 -9.06 8.89 22.77
CA LEU A 202 -8.10 9.87 23.25
C LEU A 202 -8.05 9.92 24.79
N THR A 203 -9.22 9.91 25.44
CA THR A 203 -9.31 9.86 26.92
C THR A 203 -8.69 8.59 27.51
N LYS A 204 -8.70 7.49 26.76
CA LYS A 204 -8.08 6.20 27.15
C LYS A 204 -6.62 6.08 26.72
N GLY A 205 -6.02 7.13 26.16
CA GLY A 205 -4.60 7.22 25.87
C GLY A 205 -4.18 6.93 24.43
N TYR A 206 -5.14 6.77 23.49
CA TYR A 206 -4.81 6.61 22.08
C TYR A 206 -4.07 7.84 21.56
N GLN A 207 -2.90 7.62 20.93
CA GLN A 207 -2.13 8.69 20.31
C GLN A 207 -2.36 8.70 18.80
N PRO A 208 -2.86 9.80 18.20
CA PRO A 208 -2.99 9.93 16.75
C PRO A 208 -1.68 9.60 16.02
N GLY A 209 -1.76 8.80 14.95
CA GLY A 209 -0.58 8.38 14.18
C GLY A 209 0.32 7.32 14.83
N SER A 210 -0.01 6.83 16.03
CA SER A 210 0.79 5.78 16.72
C SER A 210 0.81 4.44 16.00
N GLY A 211 -0.13 4.17 15.10
CA GLY A 211 -0.30 2.88 14.44
C GLY A 211 -0.90 1.79 15.35
N ALA A 212 -1.37 2.14 16.56
CA ALA A 212 -2.07 1.22 17.45
C ALA A 212 -3.38 0.73 16.81
N LEU A 213 -3.64 -0.58 16.84
CA LEU A 213 -4.84 -1.17 16.26
C LEU A 213 -6.10 -0.75 17.04
N ILE A 214 -7.16 -0.44 16.30
CA ILE A 214 -8.51 -0.24 16.83
C ILE A 214 -9.43 -1.33 16.27
N THR A 215 -10.10 -2.10 17.13
CA THR A 215 -11.15 -3.04 16.71
C THR A 215 -12.52 -2.54 17.14
N LEU A 216 -13.41 -2.30 16.18
CA LEU A 216 -14.82 -1.99 16.46
C LEU A 216 -15.64 -3.29 16.46
N ILE A 217 -16.22 -3.65 17.60
CA ILE A 217 -17.15 -4.78 17.73
C ILE A 217 -18.58 -4.24 17.70
N GLY A 218 -19.28 -4.47 16.59
CA GLY A 218 -20.65 -4.02 16.40
C GLY A 218 -21.65 -5.18 16.44
N TYR A 219 -22.60 -5.15 17.38
CA TYR A 219 -23.67 -6.15 17.47
C TYR A 219 -24.94 -5.67 16.74
N SER A 220 -25.54 -6.51 15.88
CA SER A 220 -26.77 -6.19 15.15
C SER A 220 -26.66 -4.84 14.39
N GLY A 221 -27.54 -3.87 14.63
CA GLY A 221 -27.45 -2.53 14.04
C GLY A 221 -26.15 -1.78 14.37
N GLY A 222 -25.48 -2.12 15.48
CA GLY A 222 -24.16 -1.59 15.84
C GLY A 222 -23.07 -1.90 14.81
N GLY A 223 -23.22 -2.97 14.01
CA GLY A 223 -22.31 -3.27 12.90
C GLY A 223 -22.35 -2.21 11.78
N GLN A 224 -23.53 -1.69 11.45
CA GLN A 224 -23.69 -0.60 10.48
C GLN A 224 -23.10 0.72 11.02
N ILE A 225 -23.35 1.02 12.30
CA ILE A 225 -22.81 2.22 12.94
C ILE A 225 -21.28 2.16 13.02
N SER A 226 -20.72 1.00 13.36
CA SER A 226 -19.26 0.76 13.37
C SER A 226 -18.65 1.11 12.01
N LEU A 227 -19.14 0.50 10.94
CA LEU A 227 -18.63 0.75 9.59
C LEU A 227 -18.89 2.18 9.11
N GLY A 228 -19.99 2.81 9.52
CA GLY A 228 -20.27 4.20 9.19
C GLY A 228 -19.27 5.17 9.80
N ALA A 229 -18.81 4.90 11.04
CA ALA A 229 -17.87 5.75 11.76
C ALA A 229 -16.42 5.65 11.26
N VAL A 230 -16.03 4.52 10.65
CA VAL A 230 -14.65 4.22 10.22
C VAL A 230 -13.97 5.37 9.48
N PRO A 231 -14.54 5.97 8.40
CA PRO A 231 -13.83 6.98 7.62
C PRO A 231 -13.45 8.22 8.44
N TYR A 232 -14.30 8.59 9.39
CA TYR A 232 -14.08 9.75 10.25
C TYR A 232 -13.04 9.46 11.33
N ILE A 233 -13.08 8.27 11.94
CA ILE A 233 -12.07 7.83 12.91
C ILE A 233 -10.70 7.76 12.23
N LYS A 234 -10.62 7.12 11.06
CA LYS A 234 -9.37 6.93 10.32
C LYS A 234 -8.75 8.26 9.91
N ARG A 235 -9.56 9.20 9.41
CA ARG A 235 -9.10 10.54 9.03
C ARG A 235 -8.53 11.37 10.18
N VAL A 236 -9.08 11.23 11.39
CA VAL A 236 -8.63 12.02 12.56
C VAL A 236 -7.46 11.35 13.28
N LEU A 237 -7.51 10.02 13.45
CA LEU A 237 -6.55 9.29 14.27
C LEU A 237 -5.40 8.65 13.47
N ALA A 238 -5.49 8.61 12.14
CA ALA A 238 -4.57 7.89 11.26
C ALA A 238 -4.33 6.44 11.74
N ALA A 239 -5.41 5.76 12.14
CA ALA A 239 -5.38 4.48 12.85
C ALA A 239 -5.65 3.29 11.91
N PRO A 240 -4.98 2.13 12.09
CA PRO A 240 -5.48 0.88 11.54
C PRO A 240 -6.77 0.47 12.28
N ILE A 241 -7.85 0.21 11.54
CA ILE A 241 -9.17 -0.13 12.11
C ILE A 241 -9.68 -1.45 11.56
N GLU A 242 -9.98 -2.40 12.43
CA GLU A 242 -10.72 -3.63 12.11
C GLU A 242 -12.15 -3.54 12.62
N VAL A 243 -13.05 -4.28 11.96
CA VAL A 243 -14.45 -4.35 12.38
C VAL A 243 -14.88 -5.81 12.55
N ILE A 244 -15.39 -6.14 13.72
CA ILE A 244 -16.09 -7.39 14.00
C ILE A 244 -17.58 -7.09 14.02
N SER A 245 -18.26 -7.50 12.95
CA SER A 245 -19.71 -7.40 12.80
C SER A 245 -20.36 -8.70 13.29
N LEU A 246 -20.94 -8.66 14.49
CA LEU A 246 -21.62 -9.79 15.11
C LEU A 246 -23.12 -9.72 14.84
N ALA A 247 -23.65 -10.69 14.09
CA ALA A 247 -25.03 -10.70 13.61
C ALA A 247 -25.44 -9.35 12.96
N GLY A 248 -24.48 -8.67 12.32
CA GLY A 248 -24.63 -7.27 11.95
C GLY A 248 -25.49 -7.05 10.71
N VAL A 249 -26.32 -6.01 10.73
CA VAL A 249 -27.16 -5.61 9.59
C VAL A 249 -26.45 -4.52 8.81
N ILE A 250 -25.68 -4.88 7.78
CA ILE A 250 -24.83 -3.95 7.03
C ILE A 250 -25.40 -3.67 5.64
N SER A 251 -25.56 -2.39 5.31
CA SER A 251 -26.12 -1.94 4.03
C SER A 251 -25.18 -2.13 2.83
N GLY A 252 -23.87 -2.14 3.06
CA GLY A 252 -22.88 -2.08 1.98
C GLY A 252 -22.68 -0.68 1.38
N ASN A 253 -23.34 0.35 1.92
CA ASN A 253 -23.14 1.75 1.52
C ASN A 253 -21.84 2.34 2.07
N ASN A 254 -21.39 1.85 3.23
CA ASN A 254 -20.18 2.32 3.89
C ASN A 254 -18.92 1.93 3.11
N GLU A 255 -17.84 2.68 3.31
CA GLU A 255 -16.54 2.41 2.68
C GLU A 255 -15.80 1.26 3.39
N VAL A 256 -16.30 0.03 3.20
CA VAL A 256 -15.66 -1.19 3.73
C VAL A 256 -14.20 -1.31 3.27
N VAL A 257 -13.87 -0.76 2.10
CA VAL A 257 -12.50 -0.73 1.57
C VAL A 257 -11.50 0.01 2.47
N GLN A 258 -11.97 0.89 3.36
CA GLN A 258 -11.09 1.62 4.28
C GLN A 258 -10.75 0.84 5.56
N VAL A 259 -11.42 -0.29 5.87
CA VAL A 259 -11.04 -1.08 7.04
C VAL A 259 -9.79 -1.92 6.76
N GLU A 260 -9.05 -2.22 7.82
CA GLU A 260 -8.03 -3.27 7.75
C GLU A 260 -8.71 -4.62 7.54
N HIS A 261 -9.78 -4.95 8.24
CA HIS A 261 -10.51 -6.17 7.90
C HIS A 261 -11.93 -6.12 8.45
N LEU A 262 -12.87 -6.72 7.72
CA LEU A 262 -14.22 -6.91 8.20
C LEU A 262 -14.48 -8.40 8.48
N TYR A 263 -14.59 -8.74 9.77
CA TYR A 263 -15.06 -10.04 10.23
C TYR A 263 -16.57 -10.00 10.37
N HIS A 264 -17.30 -10.71 9.51
CA HIS A 264 -18.75 -10.79 9.55
C HIS A 264 -19.20 -12.15 10.11
N LEU A 265 -19.55 -12.16 11.39
CA LEU A 265 -19.94 -13.34 12.16
C LEU A 265 -21.47 -13.51 12.10
N VAL A 266 -21.95 -14.60 11.53
CA VAL A 266 -23.39 -14.83 11.30
C VAL A 266 -23.79 -16.25 11.66
N GLY A 267 -24.93 -16.41 12.32
CA GLY A 267 -25.52 -17.72 12.60
C GLY A 267 -26.36 -18.25 11.44
N GLU A 268 -26.38 -19.57 11.24
CA GLU A 268 -27.17 -20.23 10.19
C GLU A 268 -28.68 -20.11 10.38
N LYS A 269 -29.15 -19.78 11.58
CA LYS A 269 -30.58 -19.53 11.87
C LYS A 269 -30.90 -18.05 11.98
N ASP A 270 -29.94 -17.15 11.76
CA ASP A 270 -30.17 -15.71 11.72
C ASP A 270 -30.92 -15.32 10.43
N ARG A 271 -32.23 -15.13 10.58
CA ARG A 271 -33.11 -14.71 9.48
C ARG A 271 -32.94 -13.23 9.11
N VAL A 272 -32.57 -12.39 10.07
CA VAL A 272 -32.45 -10.93 9.87
C VAL A 272 -31.24 -10.64 8.99
N THR A 273 -30.08 -11.20 9.35
CA THR A 273 -28.85 -11.03 8.57
C THR A 273 -28.96 -11.71 7.21
N ARG A 274 -29.64 -12.87 7.11
CA ARG A 274 -29.89 -13.54 5.83
C ARG A 274 -30.77 -12.71 4.88
N PHE A 275 -31.72 -11.93 5.41
CA PHE A 275 -32.58 -11.07 4.59
C PHE A 275 -31.93 -9.73 4.20
N THR A 276 -30.90 -9.31 4.94
CA THR A 276 -30.19 -8.03 4.74
C THR A 276 -29.71 -7.81 3.29
N PRO A 277 -29.06 -8.76 2.59
CA PRO A 277 -28.66 -8.57 1.19
C PRO A 277 -29.82 -8.27 0.23
N CYS A 278 -31.04 -8.75 0.51
CA CYS A 278 -32.20 -8.48 -0.35
C CYS A 278 -32.67 -7.02 -0.23
N LEU A 279 -32.55 -6.42 0.95
CA LEU A 279 -32.98 -5.05 1.22
C LEU A 279 -32.07 -3.97 0.62
N PHE A 280 -30.78 -4.27 0.47
CA PHE A 280 -29.78 -3.29 0.09
C PHE A 280 -29.18 -3.61 -1.28
N PRO A 281 -29.51 -2.86 -2.35
CA PRO A 281 -29.01 -3.13 -3.70
C PRO A 281 -27.48 -3.20 -3.81
N ARG A 282 -26.75 -2.42 -2.99
CA ARG A 282 -25.28 -2.48 -2.93
C ARG A 282 -24.71 -3.80 -2.41
N ARG A 283 -25.53 -4.70 -1.88
CA ARG A 283 -25.16 -6.06 -1.48
C ARG A 283 -25.42 -7.09 -2.59
N TRP A 284 -26.08 -6.70 -3.68
CA TRP A 284 -26.45 -7.61 -4.76
C TRP A 284 -25.23 -7.94 -5.61
N SER A 285 -25.02 -9.22 -5.91
CA SER A 285 -23.84 -9.71 -6.64
C SER A 285 -23.68 -9.12 -8.05
N ILE A 286 -24.78 -8.63 -8.66
CA ILE A 286 -24.77 -8.01 -9.98
C ILE A 286 -24.11 -6.61 -9.99
N ILE A 287 -24.06 -5.92 -8.85
CA ILE A 287 -23.44 -4.60 -8.70
C ILE A 287 -21.99 -4.77 -8.24
N THR A 288 -21.14 -5.27 -9.14
CA THR A 288 -19.75 -5.64 -8.82
C THR A 288 -18.89 -4.48 -8.34
N TRP A 289 -19.19 -3.25 -8.77
CA TRP A 289 -18.48 -2.01 -8.39
C TRP A 289 -18.96 -1.38 -7.07
N SER A 290 -19.86 -2.03 -6.33
CA SER A 290 -20.24 -1.54 -4.99
C SER A 290 -19.10 -1.75 -3.99
N ASN A 291 -18.95 -0.84 -3.03
CA ASN A 291 -17.93 -0.94 -1.97
C ASN A 291 -17.91 -2.32 -1.29
N TRP A 292 -19.08 -2.91 -1.08
CA TRP A 292 -19.22 -4.24 -0.48
C TRP A 292 -18.66 -5.36 -1.36
N ASN A 293 -19.08 -5.42 -2.63
CA ASN A 293 -18.62 -6.48 -3.53
C ASN A 293 -17.14 -6.32 -3.91
N LEU A 294 -16.65 -5.08 -3.94
CA LEU A 294 -15.25 -4.77 -4.15
C LEU A 294 -14.39 -5.23 -2.96
N ALA A 295 -14.77 -4.88 -1.74
CA ALA A 295 -14.08 -5.37 -0.54
C ALA A 295 -14.10 -6.91 -0.47
N LYS A 296 -15.21 -7.53 -0.88
CA LYS A 296 -15.32 -9.00 -0.98
C LYS A 296 -14.34 -9.59 -2.01
N SER A 297 -14.21 -9.02 -3.21
CA SER A 297 -13.31 -9.54 -4.26
C SER A 297 -11.83 -9.34 -3.92
N ARG A 298 -11.51 -8.33 -3.12
CA ARG A 298 -10.17 -8.05 -2.60
C ARG A 298 -9.76 -8.86 -1.37
N GLY A 299 -10.65 -9.73 -0.86
CA GLY A 299 -10.36 -10.52 0.33
C GLY A 299 -10.41 -9.76 1.65
N GLU A 300 -11.06 -8.60 1.69
CA GLU A 300 -11.12 -7.72 2.88
C GLU A 300 -12.25 -8.09 3.86
N ILE A 301 -13.08 -9.07 3.49
CA ILE A 301 -14.24 -9.52 4.27
C ILE A 301 -14.15 -11.02 4.52
N SER A 302 -14.13 -11.40 5.80
CA SER A 302 -14.27 -12.80 6.22
C SER A 302 -15.69 -13.08 6.70
N PHE A 303 -16.33 -14.07 6.10
CA PHE A 303 -17.64 -14.56 6.53
C PHE A 303 -17.42 -15.76 7.46
N ILE A 304 -17.77 -15.59 8.74
CA ILE A 304 -17.53 -16.59 9.78
C ILE A 304 -18.87 -17.13 10.29
N SER A 305 -19.05 -18.45 10.21
CA SER A 305 -20.26 -19.09 10.74
C SER A 305 -20.18 -19.24 12.26
N LEU A 306 -21.25 -18.86 12.95
CA LEU A 306 -21.46 -19.14 14.37
C LEU A 306 -22.09 -20.53 14.61
N GLY A 307 -22.39 -21.29 13.55
CA GLY A 307 -23.18 -22.52 13.62
C GLY A 307 -24.68 -22.25 13.66
N LYS A 308 -25.46 -23.14 14.31
CA LYS A 308 -26.94 -23.10 14.37
C LYS A 308 -27.52 -22.02 15.31
N VAL A 309 -26.94 -20.81 15.26
CA VAL A 309 -27.26 -19.64 16.10
C VAL A 309 -28.28 -18.72 15.40
N GLY A 310 -29.17 -18.09 16.17
CA GLY A 310 -30.15 -17.09 15.74
C GLY A 310 -29.61 -15.65 15.77
N HIS A 311 -30.49 -14.64 15.65
CA HIS A 311 -30.08 -13.23 15.57
C HIS A 311 -29.85 -12.59 16.94
N ASP A 312 -30.85 -12.68 17.81
CA ASP A 312 -30.89 -11.95 19.08
C ASP A 312 -31.59 -12.74 20.18
N SER A 313 -31.40 -12.28 21.41
CA SER A 313 -32.05 -12.84 22.59
C SER A 313 -31.93 -14.37 22.63
N LYS A 314 -33.03 -15.12 22.78
CA LYS A 314 -33.06 -16.58 22.90
C LYS A 314 -32.57 -17.27 21.63
N ASN A 315 -31.60 -18.17 21.79
CA ASN A 315 -30.79 -18.80 20.73
C ASN A 315 -29.87 -17.83 19.96
N GLY A 316 -29.72 -16.58 20.39
CA GLY A 316 -28.80 -15.60 19.78
C GLY A 316 -27.33 -15.83 20.15
N PRO A 317 -26.41 -14.97 19.68
CA PRO A 317 -24.97 -15.12 19.89
C PRO A 317 -24.52 -15.04 21.37
N PHE A 318 -25.28 -14.33 22.20
CA PHE A 318 -24.97 -14.16 23.63
C PHE A 318 -25.74 -15.12 24.54
N ASP A 319 -26.35 -16.17 23.99
CA ASP A 319 -27.11 -17.13 24.79
C ASP A 319 -26.19 -18.16 25.46
N GLU A 320 -26.23 -18.23 26.79
CA GLU A 320 -25.47 -19.21 27.57
C GLU A 320 -26.22 -20.52 27.81
N ASP A 321 -27.53 -20.52 27.57
CA ASP A 321 -28.42 -21.68 27.78
C ASP A 321 -28.64 -22.50 26.49
N ALA A 322 -28.24 -21.94 25.34
CA ALA A 322 -28.36 -22.60 24.04
C ALA A 322 -27.05 -23.26 23.63
N PHE A 323 -27.12 -24.54 23.25
CA PHE A 323 -25.97 -25.38 22.94
C PHE A 323 -25.93 -25.75 21.46
N LEU A 324 -24.71 -25.75 20.91
CA LEU A 324 -24.39 -26.26 19.60
C LEU A 324 -24.26 -27.80 19.63
N PRO A 325 -24.28 -28.48 18.47
CA PRO A 325 -24.17 -29.94 18.40
C PRO A 325 -22.88 -30.53 19.00
N ASP A 326 -21.83 -29.71 19.12
CA ASP A 326 -20.54 -30.07 19.72
C ASP A 326 -20.52 -29.91 21.26
N GLY A 327 -21.64 -29.48 21.86
CA GLY A 327 -21.78 -29.27 23.30
C GLY A 327 -21.29 -27.90 23.79
N CYS A 328 -20.78 -27.03 22.90
CA CYS A 328 -20.40 -25.67 23.26
C CYS A 328 -21.65 -24.76 23.31
N ASN A 329 -21.79 -23.91 24.33
CA ASN A 329 -22.87 -22.92 24.33
C ASN A 329 -22.57 -21.76 23.36
N HIS A 330 -23.61 -21.06 22.91
CA HIS A 330 -23.46 -20.02 21.88
C HIS A 330 -22.54 -18.86 22.31
N LEU A 331 -22.63 -18.43 23.57
CA LEU A 331 -21.78 -17.37 24.12
C LEU A 331 -20.30 -17.77 24.11
N THR A 332 -19.97 -18.97 24.58
CA THR A 332 -18.60 -19.49 24.57
C THR A 332 -18.07 -19.56 23.13
N ARG A 333 -18.85 -20.11 22.19
CA ARG A 333 -18.43 -20.16 20.78
C ARG A 333 -18.17 -18.77 20.19
N THR A 334 -19.03 -17.81 20.50
CA THR A 334 -18.89 -16.43 20.03
C THR A 334 -17.63 -15.78 20.61
N LEU A 335 -17.36 -15.98 21.91
CA LEU A 335 -16.15 -15.48 22.58
C LEU A 335 -14.88 -16.12 22.03
N GLU A 336 -14.86 -17.43 21.78
CA GLU A 336 -13.71 -18.13 21.19
C GLU A 336 -13.27 -17.50 19.86
N ILE A 337 -14.24 -17.25 18.97
CA ILE A 337 -13.97 -16.64 17.65
C ILE A 337 -13.45 -15.21 17.81
N ILE A 338 -14.12 -14.39 18.64
CA ILE A 338 -13.74 -12.99 18.87
C ILE A 338 -12.36 -12.88 19.52
N LEU A 339 -12.08 -13.70 20.54
CA LEU A 339 -10.79 -13.75 21.21
C LEU A 339 -9.69 -14.15 20.25
N ARG A 340 -9.92 -15.19 19.42
CA ARG A 340 -8.95 -15.59 18.39
C ARG A 340 -8.58 -14.46 17.43
N ILE A 341 -9.53 -13.57 17.10
CA ILE A 341 -9.26 -12.39 16.26
C ILE A 341 -8.44 -11.35 17.04
N ILE A 342 -8.86 -10.95 18.25
CA ILE A 342 -8.29 -9.78 18.95
C ILE A 342 -7.03 -10.08 19.76
N THR A 343 -6.77 -11.34 20.11
CA THR A 343 -5.61 -11.78 20.88
C THR A 343 -4.54 -12.44 20.01
N ARG A 344 -4.63 -12.36 18.68
CA ARG A 344 -3.56 -12.85 17.79
C ARG A 344 -2.23 -12.15 18.10
N ILE A 345 -1.18 -12.92 18.29
CA ILE A 345 0.16 -12.42 18.70
C ILE A 345 1.14 -12.44 17.51
N ASP A 346 0.90 -13.35 16.56
CA ASP A 346 1.78 -13.68 15.44
C ASP A 346 1.56 -12.75 14.23
N GLY A 347 0.46 -12.00 14.23
CA GLY A 347 0.09 -11.12 13.11
C GLY A 347 -0.36 -11.90 11.88
N TYR A 348 -0.71 -13.17 12.01
CA TYR A 348 -1.35 -13.96 10.95
C TYR A 348 -2.87 -13.83 11.02
N GLU A 349 -3.54 -13.89 9.88
CA GLU A 349 -4.99 -13.85 9.80
C GLU A 349 -5.62 -15.20 10.20
N PRO A 350 -6.33 -15.29 11.34
CA PRO A 350 -6.91 -16.55 11.81
C PRO A 350 -8.09 -17.06 10.98
N TYR A 351 -8.76 -16.18 10.25
CA TYR A 351 -9.93 -16.45 9.42
C TYR A 351 -9.76 -15.76 8.07
N PRO A 352 -8.87 -16.26 7.19
CA PRO A 352 -8.63 -15.65 5.89
C PRO A 352 -9.93 -15.61 5.07
N ALA A 353 -10.11 -14.56 4.28
CA ALA A 353 -11.27 -14.46 3.41
C ALA A 353 -11.27 -15.64 2.43
N ALA A 354 -12.42 -16.32 2.32
CA ALA A 354 -12.62 -17.36 1.33
C ALA A 354 -12.76 -16.70 -0.06
N VAL A 355 -11.63 -16.37 -0.68
CA VAL A 355 -11.56 -16.08 -2.11
C VAL A 355 -11.77 -17.42 -2.82
N ALA A 356 -12.71 -17.51 -3.76
CA ALA A 356 -13.07 -18.77 -4.41
C ALA A 356 -11.80 -19.51 -4.89
N ASP A 357 -11.78 -20.85 -4.81
CA ASP A 357 -10.65 -21.73 -5.20
C ASP A 357 -10.25 -21.56 -6.69
N TYR A 358 -9.61 -20.45 -7.03
CA TYR A 358 -9.07 -20.16 -8.36
C TYR A 358 -7.67 -20.74 -8.52
N SER A 359 -6.90 -20.86 -7.44
CA SER A 359 -5.59 -21.51 -7.42
C SER A 359 -5.63 -22.94 -7.94
N ALA A 360 -6.76 -23.64 -7.80
CA ALA A 360 -6.94 -25.03 -8.23
C ALA A 360 -7.37 -25.20 -9.70
N ARG A 361 -7.64 -24.12 -10.47
CA ARG A 361 -8.35 -24.21 -11.77
C ARG A 361 -7.50 -24.00 -13.02
N SER A 362 -6.24 -23.61 -12.93
CA SER A 362 -5.39 -23.40 -14.11
C SER A 362 -3.99 -23.96 -13.92
N GLU A 363 -3.42 -24.50 -14.98
CA GLU A 363 -2.01 -24.90 -15.02
C GLU A 363 -1.11 -23.69 -14.79
N ARG A 364 -0.14 -23.83 -13.88
CA ARG A 364 0.74 -22.74 -13.45
C ARG A 364 1.93 -22.62 -14.41
N ILE A 365 2.12 -21.43 -14.98
CA ILE A 365 3.31 -21.10 -15.76
C ILE A 365 4.48 -20.81 -14.81
N ILE A 366 5.65 -21.39 -15.08
CA ILE A 366 6.88 -21.14 -14.31
C ILE A 366 7.37 -19.70 -14.59
N SER A 367 7.70 -18.97 -13.53
CA SER A 367 8.24 -17.61 -13.65
C SER A 367 9.69 -17.62 -14.16
N ASP A 368 10.15 -16.52 -14.76
CA ASP A 368 11.57 -16.40 -15.17
C ASP A 368 12.47 -16.43 -13.92
N TYR A 369 12.04 -15.80 -12.83
CA TYR A 369 12.69 -15.90 -11.53
C TYR A 369 12.91 -17.36 -11.08
N GLU A 370 11.85 -18.17 -11.08
CA GLU A 370 11.93 -19.59 -10.67
C GLU A 370 12.86 -20.40 -11.56
N ASN A 371 12.92 -20.08 -12.84
CA ASN A 371 13.86 -20.68 -13.78
C ASN A 371 15.31 -20.24 -13.49
N TYR A 372 15.54 -18.93 -13.28
CA TYR A 372 16.86 -18.36 -13.05
C TYR A 372 17.48 -18.87 -11.75
N VAL A 373 16.70 -18.96 -10.67
CA VAL A 373 17.20 -19.49 -9.40
C VAL A 373 17.49 -20.98 -9.44
N GLN A 374 17.21 -21.72 -10.52
CA GLN A 374 17.72 -23.10 -10.67
C GLN A 374 19.24 -23.13 -10.84
N ALA A 375 19.83 -22.10 -11.44
CA ALA A 375 21.27 -21.99 -11.56
C ALA A 375 21.88 -21.61 -10.20
N LYS A 376 22.83 -22.41 -9.72
CA LYS A 376 23.42 -22.28 -8.38
C LYS A 376 24.01 -20.88 -8.13
N PHE A 377 24.64 -20.28 -9.12
CA PHE A 377 25.28 -18.95 -8.99
C PHE A 377 24.29 -17.81 -8.73
N ASN A 378 22.98 -18.02 -8.94
CA ASN A 378 21.93 -17.06 -8.59
C ASN A 378 21.46 -17.19 -7.13
N ARG A 379 21.99 -18.16 -6.37
CA ARG A 379 21.62 -18.42 -4.99
C ARG A 379 22.69 -17.94 -4.01
N PRO A 380 22.31 -17.33 -2.87
CA PRO A 380 23.27 -16.85 -1.89
C PRO A 380 24.26 -17.91 -1.38
N GLU A 381 23.81 -19.16 -1.22
CA GLU A 381 24.61 -20.28 -0.71
C GLU A 381 25.80 -20.68 -1.61
N PHE A 382 25.81 -20.22 -2.87
CA PHE A 382 26.94 -20.44 -3.78
C PHE A 382 28.19 -19.64 -3.39
N TYR A 383 28.03 -18.60 -2.55
CA TYR A 383 29.10 -17.67 -2.18
C TYR A 383 29.42 -17.75 -0.69
N PRO A 384 30.52 -18.43 -0.31
CA PRO A 384 30.96 -18.49 1.09
C PRO A 384 30.98 -17.11 1.78
N LEU A 385 30.69 -17.07 3.09
CA LEU A 385 30.71 -15.81 3.86
C LEU A 385 32.13 -15.42 4.26
N ALA A 386 32.90 -16.37 4.81
CA ALA A 386 34.30 -16.16 5.17
C ALA A 386 35.17 -16.22 3.92
N GLN A 387 35.66 -15.07 3.48
CA GLN A 387 36.46 -14.94 2.25
C GLN A 387 37.56 -13.90 2.43
N THR A 388 38.72 -14.17 1.84
CA THR A 388 39.84 -13.23 1.79
C THR A 388 40.01 -12.69 0.37
N TYR A 389 40.16 -11.37 0.27
CA TYR A 389 40.33 -10.65 -0.98
C TYR A 389 41.70 -9.97 -1.01
N SER A 390 42.28 -9.85 -2.20
CA SER A 390 43.45 -9.00 -2.40
C SER A 390 43.02 -7.55 -2.55
N ASP A 391 43.97 -6.63 -2.45
CA ASP A 391 43.76 -5.17 -2.52
C ASP A 391 43.14 -4.67 -3.84
N ASN A 392 43.01 -5.54 -4.85
CA ASN A 392 42.34 -5.22 -6.12
C ASN A 392 40.80 -5.31 -6.05
N TYR A 393 40.23 -5.86 -4.98
CA TYR A 393 38.79 -6.05 -4.81
C TYR A 393 38.28 -5.22 -3.62
N PHE A 394 37.32 -4.34 -3.89
CA PHE A 394 36.75 -3.42 -2.90
C PHE A 394 35.33 -3.83 -2.53
N PRO A 395 34.89 -3.66 -1.27
CA PRO A 395 33.50 -3.89 -0.91
C PRO A 395 32.59 -2.87 -1.62
N VAL A 396 31.40 -3.30 -2.02
CA VAL A 396 30.43 -2.44 -2.73
C VAL A 396 29.84 -1.34 -1.83
N ALA A 397 29.75 -1.62 -0.53
CA ALA A 397 29.30 -0.72 0.53
C ALA A 397 29.88 -1.17 1.88
N GLU A 398 29.87 -0.27 2.87
CA GLU A 398 30.35 -0.57 4.23
C GLU A 398 29.52 -1.65 4.92
N TRP A 399 28.19 -1.62 4.75
CA TRP A 399 27.27 -2.60 5.32
C TRP A 399 26.55 -3.34 4.20
N ILE A 400 26.79 -4.64 4.09
CA ILE A 400 26.16 -5.54 3.11
C ILE A 400 25.58 -6.73 3.85
N GLY A 401 24.37 -7.13 3.48
CA GLY A 401 23.79 -8.37 3.99
C GLY A 401 22.60 -8.86 3.21
N ARG A 402 22.16 -10.06 3.56
CA ARG A 402 20.98 -10.71 3.01
C ARG A 402 19.80 -10.49 3.95
N LEU A 403 18.69 -10.00 3.41
CA LEU A 403 17.45 -9.90 4.17
C LEU A 403 16.84 -11.29 4.33
N ILE A 404 16.45 -11.62 5.56
CA ILE A 404 15.75 -12.86 5.89
C ILE A 404 14.42 -12.49 6.55
N LEU A 405 13.33 -12.93 5.94
CA LEU A 405 12.00 -12.73 6.50
C LEU A 405 11.85 -13.61 7.76
N PRO A 406 11.47 -13.05 8.92
CA PRO A 406 11.26 -13.84 10.12
C PRO A 406 10.07 -14.79 9.94
N ALA A 407 10.06 -15.90 10.69
CA ALA A 407 8.83 -16.68 10.80
C ALA A 407 7.74 -15.82 11.48
N VAL A 408 6.48 -16.07 11.14
CA VAL A 408 5.32 -15.36 11.71
C VAL A 408 5.37 -15.34 13.25
N THR A 409 5.74 -16.44 13.87
CA THR A 409 5.82 -16.59 15.34
C THR A 409 6.97 -15.80 15.98
N GLU A 410 8.01 -15.45 15.23
CA GLU A 410 9.16 -14.67 15.70
C GLU A 410 8.96 -13.16 15.51
N ARG A 411 7.95 -12.78 14.73
CA ARG A 411 7.78 -11.43 14.18
C ARG A 411 7.63 -10.35 15.25
N SER A 412 6.92 -10.63 16.33
CA SER A 412 6.76 -9.71 17.47
C SER A 412 8.07 -9.46 18.22
N GLN A 413 8.94 -10.46 18.29
CA GLN A 413 10.28 -10.34 18.89
C GLN A 413 11.25 -9.60 17.95
N VAL A 414 11.22 -9.91 16.66
CA VAL A 414 12.13 -9.30 15.68
C VAL A 414 11.75 -7.85 15.43
N SER A 415 10.46 -7.50 15.34
CA SER A 415 9.95 -6.14 15.09
C SER A 415 10.66 -5.45 13.92
N GLY A 416 10.85 -6.18 12.83
CA GLY A 416 11.88 -5.91 11.83
C GLY A 416 11.99 -7.07 10.85
N VAL A 417 13.18 -7.21 10.27
CA VAL A 417 13.61 -8.42 9.57
C VAL A 417 14.95 -8.86 10.14
N TYR A 418 15.42 -10.03 9.76
CA TYR A 418 16.79 -10.41 10.03
C TYR A 418 17.71 -9.94 8.90
N LEU A 419 18.95 -9.59 9.26
CA LEU A 419 20.04 -9.40 8.31
C LEU A 419 21.11 -10.46 8.59
N GLU A 420 21.43 -11.28 7.60
CA GLU A 420 22.67 -12.05 7.60
C GLU A 420 23.78 -11.13 7.10
N VAL A 421 24.72 -10.78 7.98
CA VAL A 421 25.77 -9.80 7.68
C VAL A 421 26.84 -10.44 6.80
N HIS A 422 27.05 -9.88 5.61
CA HIS A 422 28.04 -10.37 4.64
C HIS A 422 29.30 -9.50 4.60
N HIS A 423 29.16 -8.21 4.92
CA HIS A 423 30.26 -7.27 5.10
C HIS A 423 29.83 -6.16 6.07
N ALA A 424 30.73 -5.75 6.95
CA ALA A 424 30.52 -4.68 7.92
C ALA A 424 31.88 -4.10 8.33
N PRO A 425 31.95 -2.83 8.79
CA PRO A 425 33.14 -2.29 9.42
C PRO A 425 33.53 -3.06 10.70
N GLU A 426 32.53 -3.62 11.39
CA GLU A 426 32.67 -4.45 12.58
C GLU A 426 32.82 -5.93 12.17
N LEU A 427 34.07 -6.37 12.01
CA LEU A 427 34.41 -7.68 11.46
C LEU A 427 33.83 -8.87 12.25
N ASP A 428 33.59 -8.71 13.56
CA ASP A 428 32.99 -9.73 14.42
C ASP A 428 31.55 -10.07 14.00
N LEU A 429 30.86 -9.15 13.32
CA LEU A 429 29.47 -9.33 12.92
C LEU A 429 29.32 -10.13 11.63
N ILE A 430 30.37 -10.26 10.82
CA ILE A 430 30.29 -10.98 9.54
C ILE A 430 29.91 -12.44 9.79
N GLY A 431 28.88 -12.90 9.08
CA GLY A 431 28.29 -14.23 9.23
C GLY A 431 27.21 -14.35 10.31
N GLN A 432 26.98 -13.30 11.11
CA GLN A 432 25.92 -13.32 12.11
C GLN A 432 24.56 -12.97 11.51
N LYS A 433 23.50 -13.55 12.08
CA LYS A 433 22.11 -13.19 11.83
C LYS A 433 21.66 -12.23 12.91
N VAL A 434 21.42 -10.97 12.55
CA VAL A 434 21.12 -9.87 13.49
C VAL A 434 19.76 -9.25 13.19
N TYR A 435 19.19 -8.49 14.14
CA TYR A 435 17.93 -7.78 13.88
C TYR A 435 18.19 -6.51 13.08
N LEU A 436 17.41 -6.30 12.03
CA LEU A 436 17.36 -5.06 11.27
C LEU A 436 16.01 -4.37 11.52
N ARG A 437 16.06 -3.14 12.05
CA ARG A 437 14.87 -2.37 12.44
C ARG A 437 14.92 -0.95 11.91
N TRP A 438 13.75 -0.36 11.75
CA TRP A 438 13.63 1.07 11.56
C TRP A 438 13.99 1.83 12.84
N SER A 439 14.61 3.00 12.69
CA SER A 439 14.90 3.90 13.80
C SER A 439 13.62 4.33 14.52
N ASP A 440 13.69 4.46 15.85
CA ASP A 440 12.57 4.92 16.71
C ASP A 440 12.28 6.42 16.58
N ARG A 441 12.99 7.13 15.71
CA ARG A 441 12.73 8.54 15.42
C ARG A 441 11.28 8.77 14.97
N PRO A 442 10.56 9.78 15.50
CA PRO A 442 9.14 9.99 15.20
C PRO A 442 8.82 10.16 13.70
N ASP A 443 9.67 10.84 12.94
CA ASP A 443 9.50 11.03 11.50
C ASP A 443 9.62 9.72 10.71
N ILE A 444 10.51 8.82 11.13
CA ILE A 444 10.67 7.49 10.53
C ILE A 444 9.49 6.59 10.91
N GLN A 445 9.06 6.61 12.17
CA GLN A 445 7.90 5.82 12.62
C GLN A 445 6.60 6.27 11.94
N ALA A 446 6.45 7.57 11.67
CA ALA A 446 5.33 8.10 10.88
C ALA A 446 5.32 7.52 9.45
N TYR A 447 6.47 7.44 8.79
CA TYR A 447 6.59 6.77 7.48
C TYR A 447 6.22 5.29 7.55
N VAL A 448 6.83 4.54 8.49
CA VAL A 448 6.62 3.10 8.62
C VAL A 448 5.13 2.80 8.84
N ASN A 449 4.47 3.58 9.70
CA ASN A 449 3.05 3.41 10.00
C ASN A 449 2.13 3.82 8.82
N GLN A 450 2.55 4.74 7.94
CA GLN A 450 1.77 5.12 6.75
C GLN A 450 1.68 4.00 5.70
N VAL A 451 2.70 3.15 5.61
CA VAL A 451 2.76 2.05 4.61
C VAL A 451 2.53 0.67 5.23
N LYS A 452 2.33 0.61 6.55
CA LYS A 452 2.03 -0.61 7.25
C LYS A 452 0.63 -1.07 6.89
N ILE A 453 0.52 -2.27 6.32
CA ILE A 453 -0.74 -2.76 5.76
C ILE A 453 -0.87 -4.26 5.93
N ARG A 454 -2.10 -4.77 5.93
CA ARG A 454 -2.32 -6.21 5.77
C ARG A 454 -1.95 -6.68 4.37
N ILE A 455 -1.83 -7.99 4.17
CA ILE A 455 -1.80 -8.59 2.83
C ILE A 455 -2.76 -9.77 2.80
N ASP A 456 -3.78 -9.70 1.95
CA ASP A 456 -4.66 -10.80 1.57
C ASP A 456 -4.74 -10.83 0.05
N PHE A 457 -4.40 -11.97 -0.55
CA PHE A 457 -4.40 -12.08 -2.00
C PHE A 457 -5.82 -11.99 -2.56
N SER A 458 -6.01 -11.05 -3.48
CA SER A 458 -7.22 -10.97 -4.29
C SER A 458 -7.29 -12.13 -5.29
N GLU A 459 -8.45 -12.32 -5.91
CA GLU A 459 -8.64 -13.31 -6.98
C GLU A 459 -7.61 -13.13 -8.12
N GLN A 460 -7.32 -11.86 -8.45
CA GLN A 460 -6.39 -11.41 -9.46
C GLN A 460 -4.96 -11.80 -9.12
N ALA A 461 -4.56 -11.64 -7.85
CA ALA A 461 -3.23 -12.01 -7.40
C ALA A 461 -2.99 -13.51 -7.66
N TYR A 462 -3.96 -14.38 -7.36
CA TYR A 462 -3.87 -15.80 -7.69
C TYR A 462 -3.82 -16.06 -9.21
N GLN A 463 -4.59 -15.33 -10.01
CA GLN A 463 -4.51 -15.42 -11.48
C GLN A 463 -3.12 -15.03 -12.01
N SER A 464 -2.52 -13.97 -11.48
CA SER A 464 -1.17 -13.52 -11.84
C SER A 464 -0.10 -14.55 -11.47
N ILE A 465 -0.21 -15.22 -10.33
CA ILE A 465 0.69 -16.33 -9.96
C ILE A 465 0.63 -17.45 -11.00
N ASN A 466 -0.57 -17.79 -11.47
CA ASN A 466 -0.75 -18.83 -12.49
C ASN A 466 -0.18 -18.41 -13.85
N GLN A 467 -0.01 -17.11 -14.10
CA GLN A 467 0.67 -16.55 -15.28
C GLN A 467 2.19 -16.44 -15.12
N GLY A 468 2.74 -16.90 -13.98
CA GLY A 468 4.17 -16.86 -13.69
C GLY A 468 4.66 -15.49 -13.23
N ILE A 469 3.79 -14.64 -12.68
CA ILE A 469 4.17 -13.39 -12.00
C ILE A 469 4.62 -13.70 -10.58
N VAL A 470 5.76 -13.14 -10.16
CA VAL A 470 6.30 -13.34 -8.82
C VAL A 470 5.62 -12.38 -7.83
N LEU A 471 4.85 -12.93 -6.90
CA LEU A 471 4.13 -12.20 -5.85
C LEU A 471 4.71 -12.48 -4.46
N PRO A 472 4.46 -11.62 -3.44
CA PRO A 472 4.93 -11.79 -2.06
C PRO A 472 4.17 -12.89 -1.30
N THR A 473 4.19 -14.12 -1.80
CA THR A 473 3.38 -15.26 -1.32
C THR A 473 3.66 -15.61 0.15
N ARG A 474 4.88 -15.37 0.62
CA ARG A 474 5.30 -15.59 2.02
C ARG A 474 4.61 -14.66 3.02
N LEU A 475 4.08 -13.52 2.54
CA LEU A 475 3.39 -12.52 3.34
C LEU A 475 1.87 -12.59 3.23
N ASN A 476 1.34 -13.50 2.40
CA ASN A 476 -0.10 -13.66 2.28
C ASN A 476 -0.70 -14.02 3.65
N HIS A 477 -1.83 -13.39 3.98
CA HIS A 477 -2.52 -13.47 5.27
C HIS A 477 -1.77 -12.86 6.46
N TRP A 478 -0.69 -12.10 6.22
CA TRP A 478 -0.07 -11.33 7.29
C TRP A 478 -0.81 -10.01 7.50
N ARG A 479 -0.85 -9.57 8.76
CA ARG A 479 -1.40 -8.28 9.19
C ARG A 479 -0.25 -7.34 9.49
N GLN A 480 -0.47 -6.04 9.31
CA GLN A 480 0.47 -4.99 9.73
C GLN A 480 1.89 -5.19 9.16
N VAL A 481 2.00 -5.68 7.92
CA VAL A 481 3.25 -5.83 7.17
C VAL A 481 3.89 -4.46 6.99
N GLN A 482 5.10 -4.31 7.51
CA GLN A 482 5.90 -3.09 7.38
C GLN A 482 6.79 -3.12 6.12
N ALA A 483 7.30 -1.96 5.72
CA ALA A 483 8.09 -1.80 4.49
C ALA A 483 9.33 -2.72 4.40
N LEU A 484 9.99 -3.02 5.52
CA LEU A 484 11.15 -3.95 5.55
C LEU A 484 10.72 -5.40 5.33
N GLU A 485 9.60 -5.82 5.91
CA GLU A 485 9.06 -7.16 5.71
C GLU A 485 8.56 -7.33 4.28
N SER A 486 7.90 -6.30 3.72
CA SER A 486 7.48 -6.34 2.32
C SER A 486 8.66 -6.40 1.36
N LEU A 487 9.81 -5.82 1.72
CA LEU A 487 11.05 -5.92 0.95
C LEU A 487 11.68 -7.32 1.05
N ALA A 488 11.84 -7.84 2.26
CA ALA A 488 12.41 -9.18 2.50
C ALA A 488 11.53 -10.31 1.94
N GLY A 489 10.21 -10.15 2.03
CA GLY A 489 9.20 -11.12 1.59
C GLY A 489 8.71 -10.93 0.15
N ALA A 490 9.31 -10.02 -0.63
CA ALA A 490 8.86 -9.71 -1.98
C ALA A 490 8.98 -10.88 -2.97
N ARG A 491 9.94 -11.78 -2.72
CA ARG A 491 10.20 -13.00 -3.52
C ARG A 491 9.88 -14.27 -2.73
N PRO A 492 9.73 -15.43 -3.40
CA PRO A 492 9.56 -16.73 -2.73
C PRO A 492 10.72 -17.17 -1.84
N ASN A 493 11.96 -16.72 -2.10
CA ASN A 493 13.15 -17.12 -1.34
C ASN A 493 13.81 -15.91 -0.63
N ASP A 494 14.56 -16.17 0.45
CA ASP A 494 15.41 -15.18 1.11
C ASP A 494 16.71 -14.94 0.32
N ASP A 495 16.61 -14.26 -0.82
CA ASP A 495 17.73 -13.99 -1.73
C ASP A 495 17.98 -12.49 -2.00
N VAL A 496 17.35 -11.62 -1.21
CA VAL A 496 17.45 -10.17 -1.37
C VAL A 496 18.74 -9.66 -0.71
N MET A 497 19.74 -9.34 -1.53
CA MET A 497 21.00 -8.73 -1.11
C MET A 497 20.87 -7.20 -1.07
N VAL A 498 21.29 -6.59 0.03
CA VAL A 498 21.17 -5.15 0.23
C VAL A 498 22.44 -4.50 0.77
N ALA A 499 22.63 -3.24 0.40
CA ALA A 499 23.50 -2.30 1.08
C ALA A 499 22.67 -1.42 2.03
N LEU A 500 23.18 -1.23 3.25
CA LEU A 500 22.58 -0.34 4.23
C LEU A 500 23.32 1.00 4.27
N THR A 501 22.59 2.06 4.60
CA THR A 501 23.16 3.41 4.79
C THR A 501 22.72 3.99 6.13
N SER A 502 23.59 4.78 6.76
CA SER A 502 23.32 5.41 8.06
C SER A 502 22.91 4.38 9.15
N VAL A 503 23.71 3.32 9.29
CA VAL A 503 23.47 2.25 10.25
C VAL A 503 23.90 2.69 11.64
N GLU A 504 23.01 2.56 12.62
CA GLU A 504 23.33 2.68 14.04
C GLU A 504 23.32 1.27 14.66
N VAL A 505 24.42 0.89 15.32
CA VAL A 505 24.58 -0.42 15.95
C VAL A 505 24.21 -0.30 17.42
N ILE A 506 23.16 -1.00 17.83
CA ILE A 506 22.67 -1.03 19.21
C ILE A 506 22.98 -2.41 19.78
N ARG A 507 23.86 -2.44 20.78
CA ARG A 507 24.27 -3.64 21.51
C ARG A 507 23.54 -3.63 22.87
N GLU A 508 22.69 -4.62 23.13
CA GLU A 508 21.98 -4.96 24.40
C GLU A 508 20.45 -4.72 24.44
N PRO A 509 19.65 -5.69 24.95
CA PRO A 509 20.00 -7.08 25.27
C PRO A 509 20.19 -7.97 24.03
N GLN A 510 19.84 -7.46 22.84
CA GLN A 510 19.94 -8.13 21.54
C GLN A 510 20.65 -7.18 20.55
N LEU A 511 21.41 -7.72 19.60
CA LEU A 511 22.11 -6.91 18.59
C LEU A 511 21.13 -6.42 17.52
N ILE A 512 20.99 -5.09 17.40
CA ILE A 512 20.08 -4.43 16.48
C ILE A 512 20.87 -3.48 15.58
N LEU A 513 20.65 -3.59 14.28
CA LEU A 513 21.02 -2.59 13.29
C LEU A 513 19.81 -1.70 13.04
N SER A 514 19.91 -0.44 13.44
CA SER A 514 18.87 0.58 13.26
C SER A 514 19.15 1.39 12.00
N ILE A 515 18.15 1.52 11.13
CA ILE A 515 18.24 2.26 9.86
C ILE A 515 17.17 3.36 9.76
N SER A 516 17.52 4.43 9.05
CA SER A 516 16.62 5.56 8.80
C SER A 516 16.17 5.68 7.35
N ARG A 517 16.66 4.81 6.45
CA ARG A 517 16.35 4.81 5.01
C ARG A 517 16.15 3.37 4.54
N GLU A 518 15.35 3.21 3.50
CA GLU A 518 15.13 1.91 2.89
C GLU A 518 16.45 1.30 2.37
N PRO A 519 16.70 0.00 2.59
CA PRO A 519 17.87 -0.68 2.04
C PRO A 519 17.94 -0.59 0.51
N ILE A 520 19.16 -0.50 -0.02
CA ILE A 520 19.39 -0.46 -1.48
C ILE A 520 19.74 -1.87 -1.95
N LEU A 521 18.99 -2.40 -2.91
CA LEU A 521 19.28 -3.69 -3.52
C LEU A 521 20.54 -3.61 -4.38
N ILE A 522 21.47 -4.55 -4.17
CA ILE A 522 22.77 -4.58 -4.85
C ILE A 522 23.05 -5.97 -5.42
N THR A 523 23.95 -6.02 -6.40
CA THR A 523 24.51 -7.29 -6.91
C THR A 523 25.99 -7.40 -6.56
N GLY A 524 26.39 -8.56 -6.04
CA GLY A 524 27.76 -8.82 -5.59
C GLY A 524 28.10 -8.20 -4.23
N LYS A 525 29.15 -8.74 -3.59
CA LYS A 525 29.68 -8.24 -2.31
C LYS A 525 30.89 -7.32 -2.53
N TYR A 526 31.69 -7.64 -3.54
CA TYR A 526 32.92 -6.96 -3.90
C TYR A 526 32.92 -6.59 -5.38
N TYR A 527 33.75 -5.62 -5.73
CA TYR A 527 33.96 -5.21 -7.10
C TYR A 527 35.44 -4.95 -7.40
N ALA A 528 35.80 -5.06 -8.68
CA ALA A 528 37.12 -4.71 -9.18
C ALA A 528 37.01 -4.04 -10.55
N LEU A 529 38.04 -3.29 -10.95
CA LEU A 529 38.16 -2.70 -12.28
C LEU A 529 39.17 -3.51 -13.11
N VAL A 530 38.72 -4.05 -14.23
CA VAL A 530 39.50 -5.00 -15.04
C VAL A 530 39.34 -4.78 -16.55
N SER A 531 40.27 -5.34 -17.33
CA SER A 531 40.11 -5.61 -18.76
C SER A 531 40.12 -7.12 -18.98
N PHE A 532 39.22 -7.64 -19.81
CA PHE A 532 39.21 -9.05 -20.21
C PHE A 532 40.29 -9.29 -21.26
N THR A 533 41.12 -10.31 -21.07
CA THR A 533 42.17 -10.67 -22.04
C THR A 533 41.79 -11.90 -22.85
N GLU A 534 41.15 -12.88 -22.22
CA GLU A 534 40.73 -14.13 -22.86
C GLU A 534 39.50 -14.71 -22.17
N VAL A 535 38.60 -15.35 -22.92
CA VAL A 535 37.46 -16.11 -22.39
C VAL A 535 37.60 -17.56 -22.82
N PHE A 536 37.62 -18.48 -21.85
CA PHE A 536 37.85 -19.91 -22.06
C PHE A 536 36.54 -20.70 -22.22
N PRO A 537 36.55 -21.88 -22.87
CA PRO A 537 35.34 -22.70 -23.07
C PRO A 537 34.65 -23.19 -21.79
N ASN A 538 35.35 -23.20 -20.66
CA ASN A 538 34.79 -23.54 -19.36
C ASN A 538 34.07 -22.35 -18.68
N ASN A 539 33.85 -21.25 -19.41
CA ASN A 539 33.28 -19.99 -18.92
C ASN A 539 34.14 -19.28 -17.85
N CYS A 540 35.42 -19.62 -17.75
CA CYS A 540 36.38 -18.75 -17.04
C CYS A 540 36.91 -17.69 -18.01
N ALA A 541 37.37 -16.57 -17.48
CA ALA A 541 38.04 -15.54 -18.25
C ALA A 541 39.31 -15.09 -17.53
N MET A 542 40.37 -14.87 -18.30
CA MET A 542 41.55 -14.18 -17.81
C MET A 542 41.28 -12.67 -17.85
N VAL A 543 41.58 -12.00 -16.76
CA VAL A 543 41.45 -10.55 -16.64
C VAL A 543 42.73 -9.94 -16.13
N ARG A 544 42.96 -8.68 -16.49
CA ARG A 544 44.04 -7.88 -15.91
C ARG A 544 43.45 -6.71 -15.14
N HIS A 545 43.89 -6.55 -13.89
CA HIS A 545 43.43 -5.47 -13.03
C HIS A 545 43.98 -4.11 -13.46
N TYR A 546 43.19 -3.07 -13.20
CA TYR A 546 43.65 -1.69 -13.28
C TYR A 546 44.78 -1.45 -12.27
N ASN A 547 45.84 -0.81 -12.73
CA ASN A 547 46.95 -0.41 -11.88
C ASN A 547 46.86 1.10 -11.61
N PRO A 548 46.63 1.52 -10.35
CA PRO A 548 46.50 2.93 -10.01
C PRO A 548 47.78 3.74 -10.26
N ASP A 549 48.96 3.11 -10.17
CA ASP A 549 50.24 3.80 -10.35
C ASP A 549 50.51 4.14 -11.83
N SER A 550 50.12 3.26 -12.74
CA SER A 550 50.33 3.44 -14.19
C SER A 550 49.12 4.04 -14.90
N GLY A 551 47.94 3.97 -14.28
CA GLY A 551 46.66 4.33 -14.89
C GLY A 551 46.20 3.38 -16.01
N GLN A 552 46.79 2.19 -16.12
CA GLN A 552 46.57 1.22 -17.21
C GLN A 552 46.13 -0.15 -16.69
N PHE A 553 45.57 -0.99 -17.57
CA PHE A 553 45.34 -2.41 -17.31
C PHE A 553 46.63 -3.20 -17.51
N ASN A 554 47.59 -2.98 -16.61
CA ASN A 554 48.85 -3.73 -16.52
C ASN A 554 49.13 -4.25 -15.10
N GLY A 555 48.10 -4.27 -14.25
CA GLY A 555 48.19 -4.82 -12.90
C GLY A 555 48.21 -6.35 -12.89
N LYS A 556 47.93 -6.91 -11.71
CA LYS A 556 47.87 -8.36 -11.50
C LYS A 556 46.89 -9.02 -12.49
N GLU A 557 47.26 -10.18 -13.01
CA GLU A 557 46.36 -11.06 -13.76
C GLU A 557 45.58 -11.97 -12.79
N ASP A 558 44.30 -12.16 -13.07
CA ASP A 558 43.42 -13.00 -12.28
C ASP A 558 42.47 -13.80 -13.18
N MET A 559 42.05 -14.97 -12.70
CA MET A 559 41.06 -15.80 -13.38
C MET A 559 39.70 -15.62 -12.71
N VAL A 560 38.72 -15.16 -13.49
CA VAL A 560 37.35 -14.97 -13.01
C VAL A 560 36.40 -15.94 -13.70
N TYR A 561 35.29 -16.25 -13.06
CA TYR A 561 34.23 -17.09 -13.62
C TYR A 561 33.07 -16.23 -14.13
N LEU A 562 32.73 -16.41 -15.41
CA LEU A 562 31.59 -15.78 -16.08
C LEU A 562 30.47 -16.83 -16.23
N PRO A 563 29.64 -17.08 -15.20
CA PRO A 563 28.62 -18.13 -15.28
C PRO A 563 27.74 -17.99 -16.54
N PRO A 564 27.38 -19.12 -17.19
CA PRO A 564 26.42 -19.12 -18.28
C PRO A 564 25.03 -18.80 -17.71
N VAL A 565 24.41 -17.74 -18.24
CA VAL A 565 23.11 -17.28 -17.75
C VAL A 565 21.96 -18.10 -18.33
N VAL A 566 20.86 -18.16 -17.60
CA VAL A 566 19.65 -18.88 -18.00
C VAL A 566 18.81 -17.95 -18.90
N PRO A 567 18.35 -18.40 -20.08
CA PRO A 567 17.48 -17.59 -20.94
C PRO A 567 16.10 -17.38 -20.31
N ASP A 568 15.47 -16.25 -20.64
CA ASP A 568 14.08 -15.99 -20.30
C ASP A 568 13.10 -16.94 -21.05
N ARG A 569 11.82 -16.86 -20.72
CA ARG A 569 10.74 -17.62 -21.37
C ARG A 569 10.65 -17.44 -22.90
N ASN A 570 11.21 -16.37 -23.44
CA ASN A 570 11.25 -16.08 -24.88
C ASN A 570 12.57 -16.55 -25.53
N GLY A 571 13.47 -17.18 -24.77
CA GLY A 571 14.77 -17.64 -25.24
C GLY A 571 15.84 -16.54 -25.34
N VAL A 572 15.59 -15.35 -24.79
CA VAL A 572 16.54 -14.24 -24.75
C VAL A 572 17.49 -14.42 -23.58
N LEU A 573 18.79 -14.28 -23.84
CA LEU A 573 19.80 -14.25 -22.79
C LEU A 573 19.92 -12.82 -22.25
N PRO A 574 19.78 -12.59 -20.93
CA PRO A 574 19.93 -11.25 -20.35
C PRO A 574 21.32 -10.63 -20.63
N THR A 575 22.35 -11.47 -20.70
CA THR A 575 23.70 -11.11 -21.17
C THR A 575 24.40 -12.32 -21.80
N THR A 576 25.49 -12.08 -22.54
CA THR A 576 26.43 -13.12 -22.99
C THR A 576 27.87 -12.66 -22.74
N ALA A 577 28.84 -13.56 -22.73
CA ALA A 577 30.27 -13.21 -22.73
C ALA A 577 30.86 -13.18 -24.15
N ASN A 578 30.05 -13.50 -25.17
CA ASN A 578 30.48 -13.55 -26.55
C ASN A 578 31.08 -12.21 -27.01
N LYS A 579 32.24 -12.25 -27.66
CA LYS A 579 33.02 -11.10 -28.14
C LYS A 579 33.38 -10.06 -27.07
N ILE A 580 33.24 -10.34 -25.76
CA ILE A 580 33.48 -9.34 -24.69
C ILE A 580 34.89 -8.72 -24.73
N THR A 581 35.89 -9.49 -25.16
CA THR A 581 37.28 -9.06 -25.33
C THR A 581 37.48 -8.13 -26.53
N GLU A 582 36.62 -8.21 -27.53
CA GLU A 582 36.69 -7.47 -28.80
C GLU A 582 36.01 -6.08 -28.72
N PHE A 583 35.14 -5.85 -27.73
CA PHE A 583 34.48 -4.56 -27.56
C PHE A 583 35.49 -3.44 -27.28
N LEU A 584 35.32 -2.29 -27.94
CA LEU A 584 36.11 -1.08 -27.66
C LEU A 584 36.06 -0.67 -26.18
N LEU A 585 34.93 -0.91 -25.52
CA LEU A 585 34.74 -0.66 -24.09
C LEU A 585 35.74 -1.42 -23.21
N ASN A 586 36.22 -2.59 -23.64
CA ASN A 586 37.19 -3.38 -22.92
C ASN A 586 38.53 -2.63 -22.75
N GLN A 587 38.89 -1.76 -23.69
CA GLN A 587 40.10 -0.92 -23.59
C GLN A 587 39.99 0.11 -22.45
N THR A 588 38.77 0.60 -22.18
CA THR A 588 38.50 1.53 -21.07
C THR A 588 38.28 0.81 -19.74
N GLY A 589 37.97 -0.49 -19.81
CA GLY A 589 37.76 -1.38 -18.69
C GLY A 589 36.32 -1.53 -18.24
N TRP A 590 36.12 -2.61 -17.49
CA TRP A 590 34.85 -3.03 -16.91
C TRP A 590 34.98 -3.10 -15.40
N TYR A 591 34.03 -2.49 -14.69
CA TYR A 591 33.78 -2.87 -13.32
C TYR A 591 33.10 -4.23 -13.31
N ILE A 592 33.69 -5.20 -12.60
CA ILE A 592 33.08 -6.51 -12.34
C ILE A 592 32.63 -6.55 -10.88
N TYR A 593 31.43 -7.06 -10.62
CA TYR A 593 30.85 -7.18 -9.28
C TYR A 593 30.50 -8.64 -9.01
N GLY A 594 30.74 -9.11 -7.79
CA GLY A 594 30.50 -10.50 -7.44
C GLY A 594 31.11 -10.91 -6.10
N ALA A 595 31.39 -12.20 -5.97
CA ALA A 595 32.11 -12.77 -4.85
C ALA A 595 32.82 -14.06 -5.26
N LYS A 596 33.73 -14.56 -4.43
CA LYS A 596 34.38 -15.85 -4.69
C LYS A 596 33.36 -16.98 -4.52
N ASN A 597 33.47 -18.03 -5.33
CA ASN A 597 32.71 -19.27 -5.14
C ASN A 597 33.42 -20.19 -4.11
N ASP A 598 32.89 -21.40 -3.92
CA ASP A 598 33.47 -22.46 -3.09
C ASP A 598 34.88 -22.91 -3.53
N GLN A 599 35.21 -22.74 -4.81
CA GLN A 599 36.54 -22.99 -5.37
C GLN A 599 37.51 -21.82 -5.21
N GLY A 600 37.07 -20.70 -4.60
CA GLY A 600 37.88 -19.51 -4.41
C GLY A 600 38.03 -18.62 -5.67
N ILE A 601 37.33 -18.94 -6.76
CA ILE A 601 37.35 -18.18 -8.02
C ILE A 601 36.32 -17.06 -7.95
N PHE A 602 36.70 -15.83 -8.34
CA PHE A 602 35.77 -14.70 -8.35
C PHE A 602 34.71 -14.90 -9.43
N THR A 603 33.46 -15.08 -9.02
CA THR A 603 32.31 -15.25 -9.91
C THR A 603 31.67 -13.90 -10.19
N VAL A 604 31.64 -13.50 -11.46
CA VAL A 604 31.13 -12.21 -11.90
C VAL A 604 29.61 -12.29 -12.07
N GLN A 605 28.91 -11.58 -11.19
CA GLN A 605 27.45 -11.49 -11.14
C GLN A 605 26.91 -10.26 -11.88
N ALA A 606 27.63 -9.14 -11.88
CA ALA A 606 27.29 -7.94 -12.65
C ALA A 606 28.52 -7.31 -13.31
N ILE A 607 28.30 -6.57 -14.38
CA ILE A 607 29.34 -5.79 -15.08
C ILE A 607 28.86 -4.37 -15.37
N ALA A 608 29.78 -3.41 -15.42
CA ALA A 608 29.48 -2.03 -15.78
C ALA A 608 30.64 -1.39 -16.57
N PRO A 609 30.40 -0.75 -17.73
CA PRO A 609 31.47 -0.13 -18.51
C PRO A 609 32.00 1.12 -17.80
N ARG A 610 33.31 1.19 -17.54
CA ARG A 610 33.92 2.31 -16.78
C ARG A 610 33.64 3.67 -17.43
N ALA A 611 33.83 3.74 -18.74
CA ALA A 611 33.70 4.98 -19.52
C ALA A 611 32.30 5.62 -19.44
N LEU A 612 31.26 4.85 -19.15
CA LEU A 612 29.89 5.37 -19.04
C LEU A 612 29.72 6.33 -17.85
N PHE A 613 30.43 6.09 -16.74
CA PHE A 613 30.21 6.83 -15.49
C PHE A 613 31.21 7.97 -15.28
N GLN A 614 32.27 8.02 -16.09
CA GLN A 614 33.26 9.09 -16.00
C GLN A 614 32.63 10.44 -16.32
N LEU A 615 33.07 11.49 -15.62
CA LEU A 615 32.66 12.87 -15.90
C LEU A 615 33.37 13.44 -17.15
N GLN A 616 33.37 12.67 -18.23
CA GLN A 616 34.00 12.98 -19.52
C GLN A 616 32.97 12.73 -20.62
N PRO A 617 32.19 13.76 -21.03
CA PRO A 617 31.18 13.57 -22.05
C PRO A 617 31.86 13.35 -23.40
N ALA A 618 31.39 12.37 -24.16
CA ALA A 618 31.84 12.13 -25.53
C ALA A 618 31.44 13.29 -26.47
N LYS A 619 30.33 13.97 -26.14
CA LYS A 619 29.81 15.10 -26.91
C LYS A 619 29.13 16.12 -26.00
N ILE A 620 29.37 17.41 -26.26
CA ILE A 620 28.63 18.53 -25.66
C ILE A 620 27.74 19.18 -26.72
N ILE A 621 26.49 19.44 -26.38
CA ILE A 621 25.54 20.15 -27.26
C ILE A 621 25.11 21.43 -26.53
N SER A 622 25.50 22.57 -27.08
CA SER A 622 25.24 23.87 -26.48
C SER A 622 24.12 24.65 -27.17
N GLY A 623 23.31 25.33 -26.35
CA GLY A 623 22.25 26.23 -26.76
C GLY A 623 20.85 25.60 -26.66
N MET A 624 19.93 26.33 -26.05
CA MET A 624 18.57 25.87 -25.71
C MET A 624 17.86 25.15 -26.87
N GLN A 625 17.80 25.76 -28.06
CA GLN A 625 17.09 25.16 -29.20
C GLN A 625 17.73 23.84 -29.66
N LYS A 626 19.05 23.74 -29.64
CA LYS A 626 19.78 22.52 -30.04
C LYS A 626 19.60 21.41 -29.00
N THR A 627 19.66 21.75 -27.72
CA THR A 627 19.46 20.79 -26.62
C THR A 627 18.04 20.23 -26.62
N THR A 628 17.02 21.07 -26.78
CA THR A 628 15.62 20.62 -26.85
C THR A 628 15.36 19.77 -28.09
N ASN A 629 15.87 20.17 -29.26
CA ASN A 629 15.75 19.37 -30.47
C ASN A 629 16.45 18.00 -30.34
N TYR A 630 17.56 17.92 -29.60
CA TYR A 630 18.25 16.66 -29.35
C TYR A 630 17.38 15.69 -28.54
N ILE A 631 16.75 16.17 -27.46
CA ILE A 631 15.79 15.39 -26.66
C ILE A 631 14.60 14.96 -27.52
N HIS A 632 13.99 15.85 -28.31
CA HIS A 632 12.82 15.43 -29.08
C HIS A 632 13.14 14.42 -30.18
N ASN A 633 14.25 14.60 -30.90
CA ASN A 633 14.40 13.98 -32.22
C ASN A 633 15.63 13.10 -32.40
N GLN A 634 16.69 13.25 -31.58
CA GLN A 634 18.00 12.70 -31.93
C GLN A 634 18.52 11.63 -30.97
N TYR A 635 18.23 11.71 -29.66
CA TYR A 635 18.93 10.87 -28.67
C TYR A 635 18.63 9.36 -28.76
N TRP A 636 17.48 8.97 -29.33
CA TRP A 636 17.16 7.57 -29.65
C TRP A 636 17.39 7.20 -31.13
N GLN A 637 17.87 8.12 -31.96
CA GLN A 637 18.02 7.88 -33.39
C GLN A 637 19.10 6.83 -33.66
N GLY A 638 18.77 5.88 -34.53
CA GLY A 638 19.72 4.85 -34.97
C GLY A 638 20.09 3.83 -33.89
N ALA A 639 19.17 3.52 -32.97
CA ALA A 639 19.43 2.58 -31.87
C ALA A 639 20.05 1.26 -32.34
N THR A 640 19.50 0.65 -33.41
CA THR A 640 20.01 -0.59 -34.01
C THR A 640 21.47 -0.49 -34.46
N GLN A 641 21.84 0.63 -35.11
CA GLN A 641 23.21 0.87 -35.60
C GLN A 641 24.22 1.07 -34.46
N LYS A 642 23.74 1.46 -33.27
CA LYS A 642 24.55 1.68 -32.08
C LYS A 642 24.75 0.43 -31.23
N LYS A 643 24.21 -0.72 -31.62
CA LYS A 643 24.37 -1.97 -30.87
C LYS A 643 25.84 -2.21 -30.49
N GLY A 644 26.07 -2.57 -29.24
CA GLY A 644 27.40 -2.78 -28.67
C GLY A 644 28.13 -1.51 -28.26
N GLN A 645 27.50 -0.34 -28.32
CA GLN A 645 28.12 0.95 -27.99
C GLN A 645 27.48 1.59 -26.76
N ILE A 646 28.22 2.52 -26.16
CA ILE A 646 27.70 3.47 -25.19
C ILE A 646 27.78 4.88 -25.75
N ASP A 647 27.01 5.78 -25.16
CA ASP A 647 27.00 7.19 -25.51
C ASP A 647 26.92 8.03 -24.23
N SER A 648 27.74 9.09 -24.15
CA SER A 648 27.77 10.03 -23.01
C SER A 648 27.67 11.46 -23.55
N ILE A 649 26.51 12.09 -23.40
CA ILE A 649 26.20 13.40 -24.02
C ILE A 649 25.79 14.39 -22.95
N LEU A 650 26.44 15.56 -22.94
CA LEU A 650 26.12 16.64 -22.01
C LEU A 650 25.43 17.80 -22.74
N LEU A 651 24.20 18.09 -22.35
CA LEU A 651 23.38 19.17 -22.88
C LEU A 651 23.57 20.45 -22.05
N ASN A 652 23.93 21.52 -22.75
CA ASN A 652 24.30 22.82 -22.19
C ASN A 652 23.37 23.93 -22.69
N PRO A 653 22.15 24.07 -22.17
CA PRO A 653 21.20 25.07 -22.67
C PRO A 653 21.65 26.52 -22.40
N ARG A 654 22.51 26.72 -21.39
CA ARG A 654 23.00 28.03 -20.94
C ARG A 654 24.24 28.54 -21.67
N ASN A 655 24.79 27.76 -22.61
CA ASN A 655 26.03 28.08 -23.33
C ASN A 655 27.22 28.40 -22.39
N LEU A 656 27.32 27.70 -21.26
CA LEU A 656 28.51 27.77 -20.42
C LEU A 656 29.73 27.27 -21.20
N SER A 657 30.93 27.68 -20.82
CA SER A 657 32.13 27.06 -21.40
C SER A 657 32.18 25.57 -21.04
N ASP A 658 32.69 24.72 -21.94
CA ASP A 658 32.74 23.27 -21.73
C ASP A 658 33.48 22.91 -20.42
N THR A 659 34.59 23.61 -20.14
CA THR A 659 35.36 23.45 -18.90
C THR A 659 34.57 23.82 -17.66
N GLU A 660 33.89 24.98 -17.67
CA GLU A 660 33.05 25.42 -16.54
C GLU A 660 31.89 24.44 -16.29
N LEU A 661 31.27 23.95 -17.36
CA LEU A 661 30.14 23.04 -17.27
C LEU A 661 30.55 21.69 -16.66
N ILE A 662 31.65 21.09 -17.13
CA ILE A 662 32.16 19.82 -16.58
C ILE A 662 32.63 20.03 -15.14
N ASN A 663 33.40 21.10 -14.88
CA ASN A 663 33.87 21.43 -13.53
C ASN A 663 32.74 21.83 -12.58
N SER A 664 31.53 22.08 -13.07
CA SER A 664 30.41 22.32 -12.18
C SER A 664 30.06 21.08 -11.36
N TYR A 665 30.34 19.86 -11.86
CA TYR A 665 30.07 18.60 -11.19
C TYR A 665 31.15 18.30 -10.14
N GLN A 666 30.76 18.37 -8.87
CA GLN A 666 31.66 18.29 -7.73
C GLN A 666 31.36 17.06 -6.88
N GLU A 667 32.38 16.57 -6.19
CA GLU A 667 32.23 15.46 -5.26
C GLU A 667 31.17 15.77 -4.18
N GLY A 668 30.23 14.84 -3.98
CA GLY A 668 29.11 15.01 -3.05
C GLY A 668 27.85 15.60 -3.68
N ASP A 669 27.89 16.07 -4.93
CA ASP A 669 26.70 16.52 -5.66
C ASP A 669 25.61 15.45 -5.65
N ARG A 670 24.36 15.89 -5.47
CA ARG A 670 23.17 15.04 -5.49
C ARG A 670 22.30 15.44 -6.65
N LEU A 671 22.02 14.49 -7.54
CA LEU A 671 21.41 14.75 -8.84
C LEU A 671 20.19 13.87 -9.02
N LEU A 672 19.18 14.39 -9.73
CA LEU A 672 18.02 13.61 -10.14
C LEU A 672 18.37 12.78 -11.38
N VAL A 673 17.86 11.56 -11.47
CA VAL A 673 17.99 10.71 -12.66
C VAL A 673 16.61 10.44 -13.25
N LEU A 674 16.50 10.58 -14.57
CA LEU A 674 15.37 10.08 -15.34
C LEU A 674 15.84 8.84 -16.09
N HIS A 675 15.27 7.69 -15.78
CA HIS A 675 15.63 6.42 -16.42
C HIS A 675 14.55 6.03 -17.44
N THR A 676 14.99 5.62 -18.63
CA THR A 676 14.15 4.93 -19.60
C THR A 676 14.89 3.81 -20.30
N TYR A 677 14.18 2.74 -20.65
CA TYR A 677 14.71 1.70 -21.53
C TYR A 677 13.78 1.43 -22.72
N GLY A 678 14.36 0.88 -23.79
CA GLY A 678 13.67 0.46 -25.00
C GLY A 678 13.40 -1.05 -25.10
N GLY A 679 13.01 -1.47 -26.29
CA GLY A 679 12.59 -2.84 -26.55
C GLY A 679 13.68 -3.77 -27.07
N ILE A 680 13.32 -5.05 -27.18
CA ILE A 680 14.14 -6.13 -27.74
C ILE A 680 13.59 -6.50 -29.13
N GLY A 681 14.39 -6.30 -30.17
CA GLY A 681 14.13 -6.66 -31.57
C GLY A 681 14.89 -7.90 -32.03
N GLY A 682 15.05 -8.07 -33.35
CA GLY A 682 15.77 -9.20 -33.95
C GLY A 682 14.92 -10.47 -34.10
N ASN A 683 15.60 -11.62 -34.25
CA ASN A 683 14.98 -12.95 -34.36
C ASN A 683 14.19 -13.33 -33.10
N LYS A 684 14.63 -12.84 -31.93
CA LYS A 684 13.99 -13.04 -30.63
C LYS A 684 13.26 -11.78 -30.13
N GLN A 685 12.64 -11.05 -31.05
CA GLN A 685 11.88 -9.84 -30.71
C GLN A 685 10.82 -10.11 -29.64
N GLU A 686 10.65 -9.15 -28.73
CA GLU A 686 9.58 -9.23 -27.74
C GLU A 686 8.21 -8.92 -28.34
N PHE A 687 7.15 -9.38 -27.68
CA PHE A 687 5.79 -9.11 -28.12
C PHE A 687 5.44 -7.63 -27.98
N ALA A 688 5.25 -6.96 -29.12
CA ALA A 688 4.87 -5.54 -29.20
C ALA A 688 3.45 -5.40 -29.76
N PRO A 689 2.41 -5.34 -28.90
CA PRO A 689 1.04 -5.15 -29.36
C PRO A 689 0.90 -3.81 -30.11
N LEU A 690 0.29 -3.83 -31.29
CA LEU A 690 0.17 -2.67 -32.19
C LEU A 690 1.53 -2.07 -32.63
N GLY A 691 2.63 -2.81 -32.48
CA GLY A 691 3.98 -2.32 -32.75
C GLY A 691 4.50 -1.31 -31.72
N LEU A 692 3.86 -1.22 -30.54
CA LEU A 692 4.24 -0.31 -29.48
C LEU A 692 5.19 -0.98 -28.50
N PHE A 693 6.38 -0.40 -28.34
CA PHE A 693 7.38 -0.75 -27.34
C PHE A 693 7.29 0.27 -26.21
N PHE A 694 6.55 -0.07 -25.16
CA PHE A 694 6.27 0.85 -24.06
C PHE A 694 7.52 1.23 -23.27
N GLY A 695 8.45 0.30 -23.07
CA GLY A 695 9.60 0.50 -22.18
C GLY A 695 9.18 0.60 -20.71
N HIS A 696 10.02 1.22 -19.89
CA HIS A 696 9.72 1.58 -18.50
C HIS A 696 10.35 2.93 -18.16
N PHE A 697 9.75 3.64 -17.20
CA PHE A 697 10.27 4.90 -16.68
C PHE A 697 10.38 4.83 -15.16
N SER A 698 11.48 5.33 -14.63
CA SER A 698 11.67 5.49 -13.18
C SER A 698 12.50 6.72 -12.88
N PHE A 699 12.29 7.29 -11.70
CA PHE A 699 13.23 8.23 -11.14
C PHE A 699 14.38 7.50 -10.46
N GLY A 700 15.53 8.16 -10.40
CA GLY A 700 16.66 7.73 -9.59
C GLY A 700 17.34 8.91 -8.93
N LEU A 701 18.32 8.62 -8.11
CA LEU A 701 19.24 9.60 -7.53
C LEU A 701 20.66 9.21 -7.91
N ALA A 702 21.39 10.17 -8.45
CA ALA A 702 22.82 10.04 -8.69
C ALA A 702 23.60 10.85 -7.64
N ARG A 703 24.81 10.38 -7.34
CA ARG A 703 25.82 11.14 -6.63
C ARG A 703 27.09 11.20 -7.45
N VAL A 704 27.79 12.33 -7.38
CA VAL A 704 29.18 12.39 -7.85
C VAL A 704 30.06 11.91 -6.71
N VAL A 705 30.81 10.82 -6.95
CA VAL A 705 31.67 10.19 -5.95
C VAL A 705 33.07 10.03 -6.50
N ARG A 706 34.08 10.06 -5.62
CA ARG A 706 35.43 9.66 -5.96
C ARG A 706 35.56 8.15 -5.90
N GLU A 707 36.03 7.56 -6.98
CA GLU A 707 36.21 6.13 -7.08
C GLU A 707 37.55 5.72 -6.42
N PRO A 708 37.57 4.74 -5.50
CA PRO A 708 38.78 4.37 -4.75
C PRO A 708 39.94 3.77 -5.55
N LEU A 709 39.68 2.96 -6.59
CA LEU A 709 40.68 2.33 -7.46
C LEU A 709 41.35 3.32 -8.42
N THR A 710 40.61 4.28 -8.99
CA THR A 710 41.11 5.22 -10.01
C THR A 710 41.32 6.63 -9.49
N GLN A 711 40.75 6.97 -8.33
CA GLN A 711 40.69 8.32 -7.75
C GLN A 711 39.95 9.33 -8.63
N GLU A 712 39.26 8.89 -9.69
CA GLU A 712 38.48 9.74 -10.58
C GLU A 712 37.08 10.02 -10.02
N LEU A 713 36.52 11.18 -10.37
CA LEU A 713 35.10 11.44 -10.11
C LEU A 713 34.23 10.69 -11.12
N ARG A 714 33.16 10.07 -10.62
CA ARG A 714 32.17 9.36 -11.43
C ARG A 714 30.76 9.52 -10.90
N PHE A 715 29.76 9.22 -11.73
CA PHE A 715 28.39 9.03 -11.27
C PHE A 715 28.23 7.69 -10.54
N LYS A 716 27.63 7.72 -9.34
CA LYS A 716 27.03 6.56 -8.67
C LYS A 716 25.52 6.71 -8.76
N ILE A 717 24.85 5.79 -9.46
CA ILE A 717 23.44 5.87 -9.80
C ILE A 717 22.66 4.81 -9.01
N GLY A 718 21.59 5.23 -8.35
CA GLY A 718 20.56 4.35 -7.82
C GLY A 718 19.19 4.71 -8.40
N TYR A 719 18.37 3.70 -8.63
CA TYR A 719 17.01 3.83 -9.11
C TYR A 719 16.02 3.65 -7.98
N ALA A 720 14.90 4.37 -8.04
CA ALA A 720 13.73 4.09 -7.24
C ALA A 720 12.68 3.44 -8.15
N GLN A 721 12.67 2.11 -8.20
CA GLN A 721 11.79 1.39 -9.10
C GLN A 721 10.38 1.28 -8.52
N VAL A 722 9.50 2.19 -8.94
CA VAL A 722 8.05 1.99 -8.83
C VAL A 722 7.65 1.06 -9.95
N TYR A 723 7.74 -0.26 -9.72
CA TYR A 723 7.59 -1.27 -10.77
C TYR A 723 6.66 -2.38 -10.34
N THR A 724 5.71 -2.74 -11.20
CA THR A 724 4.76 -3.81 -10.88
C THR A 724 5.45 -5.16 -10.81
N GLN A 725 4.86 -6.06 -10.03
CA GLN A 725 5.29 -7.45 -9.99
C GLN A 725 5.35 -8.03 -11.40
N ASN A 726 6.39 -8.80 -11.68
CA ASN A 726 6.75 -9.27 -13.01
C ASN A 726 7.31 -10.68 -12.93
N THR A 727 7.59 -11.26 -14.09
CA THR A 727 8.03 -12.65 -14.23
C THR A 727 9.47 -12.88 -13.79
N THR A 728 10.33 -11.87 -13.92
CA THR A 728 11.75 -11.88 -13.51
C THR A 728 11.92 -11.71 -12.00
N GLY A 729 10.88 -11.26 -11.30
CA GLY A 729 10.94 -10.96 -9.87
C GLY A 729 11.73 -9.68 -9.56
N ILE A 730 11.72 -8.68 -10.44
CA ILE A 730 12.22 -7.34 -10.10
C ILE A 730 11.31 -6.75 -9.02
N ILE A 731 11.93 -6.31 -7.93
CA ILE A 731 11.23 -5.80 -6.73
C ILE A 731 11.07 -4.29 -6.86
N ALA A 732 9.88 -3.76 -6.54
CA ALA A 732 9.73 -2.32 -6.39
C ALA A 732 10.53 -1.84 -5.17
N ALA A 733 11.69 -1.23 -5.38
CA ALA A 733 12.61 -0.84 -4.32
C ALA A 733 13.67 0.16 -4.82
N SER A 734 14.47 0.68 -3.87
CA SER A 734 15.73 1.33 -4.21
C SER A 734 16.71 0.27 -4.73
N LEU A 735 17.17 0.41 -5.97
CA LEU A 735 18.10 -0.53 -6.61
C LEU A 735 19.34 0.21 -7.09
N ASP A 736 20.52 -0.33 -6.80
CA ASP A 736 21.76 0.17 -7.39
C ASP A 736 21.78 -0.13 -8.90
N TRP A 737 22.49 0.70 -9.67
CA TRP A 737 22.66 0.50 -11.12
C TRP A 737 23.11 -0.92 -11.48
N THR A 738 24.00 -1.48 -10.67
CA THR A 738 24.51 -2.85 -10.85
C THR A 738 23.43 -3.92 -10.73
N ASN A 739 22.39 -3.70 -9.92
CA ASN A 739 21.34 -4.71 -9.73
C ASN A 739 20.29 -4.64 -10.83
N PHE A 740 19.84 -3.43 -11.17
CA PHE A 740 18.77 -3.25 -12.14
C PHE A 740 19.26 -3.31 -13.59
N VAL A 741 20.45 -2.81 -13.88
CA VAL A 741 21.01 -2.77 -15.24
C VAL A 741 22.15 -3.76 -15.40
N GLY A 742 23.17 -3.67 -14.54
CA GLY A 742 24.43 -4.40 -14.72
C GLY A 742 24.41 -5.90 -14.42
N ASP A 743 23.38 -6.40 -13.73
CA ASP A 743 23.28 -7.80 -13.32
C ASP A 743 23.18 -8.70 -14.55
N ARG A 744 24.03 -9.73 -14.58
CA ARG A 744 24.17 -10.60 -15.74
C ARG A 744 22.94 -11.49 -15.95
N GLN A 745 22.21 -11.84 -14.89
CA GLN A 745 21.03 -12.70 -14.97
C GLN A 745 19.72 -11.93 -14.86
N PHE A 746 19.64 -10.97 -13.94
CA PHE A 746 18.41 -10.23 -13.63
C PHE A 746 18.37 -8.82 -14.22
N GLY A 747 19.50 -8.33 -14.74
CA GLY A 747 19.66 -6.99 -15.29
C GLY A 747 19.41 -6.92 -16.80
N TRP A 748 19.44 -5.69 -17.32
CA TRP A 748 19.04 -5.37 -18.68
C TRP A 748 20.17 -4.96 -19.64
N LEU A 749 21.41 -4.82 -19.16
CA LEU A 749 22.53 -4.23 -19.91
C LEU A 749 22.78 -4.87 -21.29
N GLY A 750 22.72 -6.20 -21.35
CA GLY A 750 23.00 -6.97 -22.55
C GLY A 750 21.80 -7.13 -23.49
N SER A 751 20.58 -6.91 -22.99
CA SER A 751 19.35 -7.25 -23.72
C SER A 751 18.52 -6.04 -24.14
N ARG A 752 18.60 -4.91 -23.44
CA ARG A 752 17.81 -3.70 -23.75
C ARG A 752 18.69 -2.46 -23.94
N PRO A 753 18.28 -1.52 -24.79
CA PRO A 753 18.91 -0.21 -24.83
C PRO A 753 18.37 0.69 -23.72
N ILE A 754 19.23 1.49 -23.09
CA ILE A 754 18.92 2.28 -21.90
C ILE A 754 19.38 3.73 -22.11
N THR A 755 18.64 4.67 -21.55
CA THR A 755 19.05 6.06 -21.37
C THR A 755 18.78 6.49 -19.93
N ASP A 756 19.84 6.85 -19.21
CA ASP A 756 19.78 7.57 -17.94
C ASP A 756 20.10 9.05 -18.19
N ILE A 757 19.18 9.95 -17.86
CA ILE A 757 19.40 11.40 -17.92
C ILE A 757 19.67 11.91 -16.51
N VAL A 758 20.92 12.28 -16.24
CA VAL A 758 21.34 12.92 -14.99
C VAL A 758 21.04 14.41 -15.09
N VAL A 759 20.18 14.92 -14.22
CA VAL A 759 19.70 16.30 -14.20
C VAL A 759 20.46 17.09 -13.13
N LYS A 760 21.19 18.12 -13.57
CA LYS A 760 21.77 19.11 -12.68
C LYS A 760 20.97 20.40 -12.72
N LEU A 761 20.23 20.67 -11.64
CA LEU A 761 19.40 21.85 -11.49
C LEU A 761 19.41 22.32 -10.03
N ASP A 762 19.81 23.57 -9.83
CA ASP A 762 20.09 24.16 -8.51
C ASP A 762 18.88 24.21 -7.58
N VAL A 763 17.65 24.26 -8.13
CA VAL A 763 16.43 24.32 -7.30
C VAL A 763 16.20 23.05 -6.48
N PHE A 764 16.89 21.95 -6.80
CA PHE A 764 16.84 20.70 -6.06
C PHE A 764 17.90 20.59 -4.94
N ASP A 765 18.83 21.55 -4.88
CA ASP A 765 19.85 21.61 -3.83
C ASP A 765 19.26 21.98 -2.47
N GLU A 766 20.08 21.84 -1.42
CA GLU A 766 19.73 22.24 -0.05
C GLU A 766 19.37 23.73 0.05
N TYR A 767 18.22 24.04 0.65
CA TYR A 767 17.86 25.38 1.13
C TYR A 767 18.23 25.50 2.59
N ASN A 768 18.70 26.68 3.02
CA ASN A 768 19.12 26.96 4.38
C ASN A 768 18.70 28.39 4.79
N PHE A 769 17.57 28.49 5.49
CA PHE A 769 17.02 29.76 5.98
C PHE A 769 17.47 29.98 7.43
N ASP A 770 18.68 30.49 7.62
CA ASP A 770 19.32 30.69 8.94
C ASP A 770 19.35 29.43 9.82
N GLY A 771 19.83 28.32 9.26
CA GLY A 771 19.94 27.02 9.94
C GLY A 771 18.74 26.11 9.72
N LEU A 772 17.61 26.63 9.22
CA LEU A 772 16.44 25.84 8.86
C LEU A 772 16.60 25.25 7.47
N ARG A 773 17.09 24.01 7.42
CA ARG A 773 17.46 23.32 6.18
C ARG A 773 16.28 22.58 5.55
N ARG A 774 16.21 22.56 4.21
CA ARG A 774 15.24 21.77 3.41
C ARG A 774 15.92 21.11 2.24
N PHE A 775 15.52 19.87 1.94
CA PHE A 775 16.17 19.02 0.94
C PHE A 775 15.12 18.44 -0.03
N PRO A 776 14.84 19.09 -1.17
CA PRO A 776 13.82 18.64 -2.12
C PRO A 776 14.04 17.19 -2.61
N LEU A 777 15.29 16.79 -2.88
CA LEU A 777 15.57 15.40 -3.29
C LEU A 777 15.36 14.37 -2.17
N ASN A 778 15.42 14.77 -0.89
CA ASN A 778 15.02 13.87 0.20
C ASN A 778 13.50 13.69 0.23
N ALA A 779 12.74 14.76 -0.01
CA ALA A 779 11.28 14.69 -0.13
C ALA A 779 10.87 13.76 -1.29
N LEU A 780 11.55 13.85 -2.44
CA LEU A 780 11.32 12.94 -3.56
C LEU A 780 11.58 11.49 -3.17
N ALA A 781 12.74 11.24 -2.56
CA ALA A 781 13.10 9.90 -2.14
C ALA A 781 12.08 9.33 -1.13
N TYR A 782 11.59 10.15 -0.19
CA TYR A 782 10.53 9.77 0.74
C TYR A 782 9.23 9.37 0.03
N GLN A 783 8.78 10.17 -0.94
CA GLN A 783 7.55 9.87 -1.71
C GLN A 783 7.70 8.58 -2.53
N LEU A 784 8.88 8.34 -3.09
CA LEU A 784 9.20 7.12 -3.83
C LEU A 784 9.30 5.91 -2.90
N ASP A 785 10.00 5.99 -1.77
CA ASP A 785 10.10 4.93 -0.75
C ASP A 785 8.70 4.50 -0.29
N ARG A 786 7.78 5.47 -0.13
CA ARG A 786 6.38 5.21 0.19
C ARG A 786 5.66 4.47 -0.94
N MET A 787 5.82 4.93 -2.18
CA MET A 787 5.15 4.33 -3.34
C MET A 787 5.66 2.93 -3.66
N MET A 788 6.97 2.69 -3.53
CA MET A 788 7.57 1.37 -3.72
C MET A 788 7.04 0.35 -2.71
N ALA A 789 6.89 0.73 -1.43
CA ALA A 789 6.28 -0.14 -0.42
C ALA A 789 4.81 -0.50 -0.75
N ARG A 790 4.03 0.46 -1.26
CA ARG A 790 2.66 0.24 -1.72
C ARG A 790 2.59 -0.71 -2.92
N TYR A 791 3.49 -0.54 -3.89
CA TYR A 791 3.60 -1.43 -5.05
C TYR A 791 3.97 -2.87 -4.65
N ARG A 792 4.91 -3.07 -3.71
CA ARG A 792 5.28 -4.41 -3.24
C ARG A 792 4.10 -5.18 -2.66
N THR A 793 3.19 -4.50 -1.98
CA THR A 793 2.06 -5.11 -1.27
C THR A 793 0.75 -5.08 -2.05
N GLY A 794 0.67 -4.31 -3.14
CA GLY A 794 -0.58 -4.07 -3.88
C GLY A 794 -1.64 -3.39 -3.02
N ASP A 795 -1.22 -2.49 -2.11
CA ASP A 795 -2.04 -1.91 -1.03
C ASP A 795 -2.86 -2.99 -0.30
N GLY A 796 -2.23 -4.13 -0.04
CA GLY A 796 -2.78 -5.26 0.69
C GLY A 796 -3.54 -6.28 -0.14
N THR A 797 -3.77 -6.06 -1.44
CA THR A 797 -4.36 -7.07 -2.34
C THR A 797 -3.35 -8.12 -2.83
N GLY A 798 -2.06 -7.95 -2.51
CA GLY A 798 -0.97 -8.86 -2.86
C GLY A 798 -0.35 -8.64 -4.24
N ALA A 799 -0.93 -7.79 -5.08
CA ALA A 799 -0.41 -7.50 -6.42
C ALA A 799 -0.77 -6.09 -6.89
N THR A 800 0.09 -5.49 -7.71
CA THR A 800 -0.20 -4.26 -8.44
C THR A 800 -0.43 -4.57 -9.93
N PHE A 801 -1.43 -3.90 -10.51
CA PHE A 801 -1.82 -4.10 -11.90
C PHE A 801 -1.65 -2.80 -12.69
N VAL A 802 -0.99 -2.88 -13.85
CA VAL A 802 -0.91 -1.76 -14.78
C VAL A 802 -2.21 -1.68 -15.57
N GLY A 803 -2.80 -0.49 -15.64
CA GLY A 803 -3.97 -0.22 -16.46
C GLY A 803 -4.01 1.24 -16.93
N PRO A 804 -4.97 1.61 -17.78
CA PRO A 804 -5.07 2.97 -18.31
C PRO A 804 -5.19 4.07 -17.24
N ALA A 805 -5.65 3.76 -16.03
CA ALA A 805 -5.76 4.72 -14.93
C ALA A 805 -4.62 4.67 -13.91
N ASN A 806 -3.81 3.61 -13.91
CA ASN A 806 -2.76 3.35 -12.93
C ASN A 806 -1.52 2.85 -13.67
N SER A 807 -0.50 3.70 -13.77
CA SER A 807 0.75 3.42 -14.46
C SER A 807 1.93 3.81 -13.58
N CYS A 808 2.99 2.99 -13.59
CA CYS A 808 4.26 3.26 -12.92
C CYS A 808 4.82 4.66 -13.22
N VAL A 809 4.63 5.13 -14.44
CA VAL A 809 5.08 6.44 -14.91
C VAL A 809 4.30 7.57 -14.25
N GLN A 810 2.97 7.44 -14.23
CA GLN A 810 2.08 8.42 -13.60
C GLN A 810 2.35 8.52 -12.09
N ASP A 811 2.51 7.40 -11.41
CA ASP A 811 2.80 7.36 -9.97
C ASP A 811 4.21 7.90 -9.66
N SER A 812 5.19 7.63 -10.51
CA SER A 812 6.51 8.26 -10.42
C SER A 812 6.41 9.78 -10.54
N CYS A 813 5.73 10.31 -11.57
CA CYS A 813 5.57 11.75 -11.78
C CYS A 813 4.79 12.43 -10.65
N GLN A 814 3.75 11.78 -10.11
CA GLN A 814 3.04 12.27 -8.93
C GLN A 814 3.95 12.35 -7.69
N ALA A 815 4.88 11.40 -7.52
CA ALA A 815 5.86 11.45 -6.44
C ALA A 815 6.72 12.72 -6.48
N LEU A 816 7.18 13.12 -7.68
CA LEU A 816 7.94 14.36 -7.87
C LEU A 816 7.14 15.61 -7.55
N TYR A 817 5.93 15.71 -8.10
CA TYR A 817 5.05 16.84 -7.82
C TYR A 817 4.73 16.96 -6.32
N GLN A 818 4.40 15.84 -5.66
CA GLN A 818 4.09 15.82 -4.23
C GLN A 818 5.32 16.14 -3.37
N ALA A 819 6.51 15.72 -3.77
CA ALA A 819 7.74 16.06 -3.05
C ALA A 819 8.04 17.56 -3.07
N ILE A 820 7.84 18.21 -4.22
CA ILE A 820 8.03 19.66 -4.33
C ILE A 820 6.94 20.38 -3.51
N ASN A 821 5.66 19.99 -3.64
CA ASN A 821 4.57 20.55 -2.85
C ASN A 821 4.78 20.40 -1.34
N MET A 822 5.25 19.24 -0.88
CA MET A 822 5.57 19.00 0.52
C MET A 822 6.65 19.98 1.01
N THR A 823 7.72 20.14 0.22
CA THR A 823 8.80 21.09 0.54
C THR A 823 8.30 22.54 0.59
N LEU A 824 7.48 22.95 -0.38
CA LEU A 824 6.88 24.29 -0.43
C LEU A 824 5.92 24.52 0.76
N THR A 825 5.11 23.53 1.11
CA THR A 825 4.18 23.59 2.24
C THR A 825 4.92 23.69 3.57
N GLU A 826 5.99 22.92 3.77
CA GLU A 826 6.83 23.02 4.97
C GLU A 826 7.51 24.38 5.12
N ILE A 827 7.89 25.00 4.01
CA ILE A 827 8.44 26.36 3.99
C ILE A 827 7.33 27.36 4.33
N GLU A 828 6.15 27.21 3.74
CA GLU A 828 5.01 28.10 3.94
C GLU A 828 4.43 28.01 5.36
N GLN A 829 4.39 26.83 5.96
CA GLN A 829 3.84 26.63 7.30
C GLN A 829 4.81 27.02 8.42
N ASN A 830 6.09 27.24 8.11
CA ASN A 830 7.09 27.64 9.10
C ASN A 830 7.17 29.18 9.23
N PRO A 831 6.76 29.77 10.37
CA PRO A 831 6.72 31.23 10.54
C PRO A 831 8.11 31.88 10.47
N GLN A 832 9.16 31.20 10.92
CA GLN A 832 10.53 31.71 10.90
C GLN A 832 11.08 31.80 9.48
N ILE A 833 10.85 30.77 8.66
CA ILE A 833 11.25 30.78 7.25
C ILE A 833 10.48 31.86 6.49
N LYS A 834 9.17 32.00 6.73
CA LYS A 834 8.37 33.09 6.12
C LYS A 834 8.88 34.48 6.47
N ALA A 835 9.18 34.74 7.74
CA ALA A 835 9.73 36.01 8.18
C ALA A 835 11.09 36.28 7.51
N TRP A 836 11.95 35.26 7.43
CA TRP A 836 13.25 35.34 6.76
C TRP A 836 13.12 35.67 5.28
N ILE A 837 12.23 34.98 4.55
CA ILE A 837 12.00 35.23 3.11
C ILE A 837 11.52 36.67 2.88
N THR A 838 10.62 37.14 3.73
CA THR A 838 10.06 38.50 3.66
C THR A 838 11.14 39.56 3.92
N ALA A 839 12.04 39.31 4.87
CA ALA A 839 13.16 40.21 5.17
C ALA A 839 14.27 40.16 4.12
N ASN A 840 14.39 39.06 3.36
CA ASN A 840 15.47 38.80 2.41
C ASN A 840 14.96 38.54 0.97
N PRO A 841 14.21 39.47 0.34
CA PRO A 841 13.58 39.23 -0.96
C PRO A 841 14.57 39.04 -2.11
N GLN A 842 15.77 39.63 -2.02
CA GLN A 842 16.81 39.56 -3.05
C GLN A 842 17.89 38.51 -2.77
N HIS A 843 17.77 37.74 -1.69
CA HIS A 843 18.73 36.70 -1.38
C HIS A 843 18.64 35.55 -2.42
N PRO A 844 19.76 34.95 -2.86
CA PRO A 844 19.76 33.88 -3.87
C PRO A 844 18.79 32.72 -3.56
N GLN A 845 18.67 32.32 -2.30
CA GLN A 845 17.72 31.29 -1.88
C GLN A 845 16.25 31.67 -2.10
N THR A 846 15.88 32.93 -1.89
CA THR A 846 14.50 33.42 -2.13
C THR A 846 14.18 33.38 -3.62
N GLN A 847 15.11 33.82 -4.47
CA GLN A 847 14.95 33.77 -5.92
C GLN A 847 14.90 32.32 -6.44
N ARG A 848 15.73 31.43 -5.87
CA ARG A 848 15.73 30.00 -6.21
C ARG A 848 14.42 29.32 -5.79
N LEU A 849 13.86 29.69 -4.63
CA LEU A 849 12.56 29.20 -4.18
C LEU A 849 11.43 29.62 -5.14
N GLN A 850 11.45 30.86 -5.64
CA GLN A 850 10.49 31.29 -6.66
C GLN A 850 10.60 30.45 -7.95
N ARG A 851 11.83 30.13 -8.38
CA ARG A 851 12.06 29.22 -9.51
C ARG A 851 11.55 27.79 -9.23
N LEU A 852 11.66 27.30 -8.00
CA LEU A 852 11.07 26.01 -7.61
C LEU A 852 9.53 26.03 -7.72
N VAL A 853 8.88 27.12 -7.31
CA VAL A 853 7.42 27.29 -7.48
C VAL A 853 7.03 27.30 -8.97
N THR A 854 7.76 28.03 -9.81
CA THR A 854 7.53 28.03 -11.26
C THR A 854 7.75 26.65 -11.88
N LEU A 855 8.81 25.95 -11.47
CA LEU A 855 9.08 24.58 -11.92
C LEU A 855 7.93 23.63 -11.56
N ASN A 856 7.46 23.71 -10.31
CA ASN A 856 6.36 22.87 -9.84
C ASN A 856 5.09 23.08 -10.67
N LYS A 857 4.77 24.34 -10.98
CA LYS A 857 3.62 24.69 -11.82
C LYS A 857 3.78 24.17 -13.25
N ALA A 858 4.98 24.24 -13.83
CA ALA A 858 5.24 23.67 -15.16
C ALA A 858 5.08 22.14 -15.18
N ILE A 859 5.53 21.44 -14.13
CA ILE A 859 5.32 20.00 -13.95
C ILE A 859 3.83 19.68 -13.82
N GLU A 860 3.10 20.46 -13.02
CA GLU A 860 1.66 20.32 -12.84
C GLU A 860 0.90 20.45 -14.16
N ASP A 861 1.11 21.57 -14.87
CA ASP A 861 0.40 21.90 -16.10
C ASP A 861 0.61 20.86 -17.23
N GLN A 862 1.80 20.23 -17.28
CA GLN A 862 2.13 19.26 -18.32
C GLN A 862 1.85 17.80 -17.95
N LEU A 863 2.10 17.39 -16.70
CA LEU A 863 2.14 15.98 -16.30
C LEU A 863 1.04 15.60 -15.30
N ILE A 864 0.50 16.55 -14.55
CA ILE A 864 -0.55 16.32 -13.54
C ILE A 864 -1.86 16.93 -14.05
N THR A 865 -2.60 16.19 -14.88
CA THR A 865 -3.83 16.71 -15.48
C THR A 865 -4.95 16.91 -14.45
N TRP A 866 -5.47 18.15 -14.36
CA TRP A 866 -6.62 18.63 -13.59
C TRP A 866 -6.60 18.48 -12.07
N GLN A 867 -6.29 17.31 -11.48
CA GLN A 867 -6.23 17.10 -10.03
C GLN A 867 -5.23 15.99 -9.65
N THR A 868 -4.62 16.10 -8.47
CA THR A 868 -3.89 14.98 -7.86
C THR A 868 -4.86 13.81 -7.63
N ARG A 869 -4.45 12.57 -7.94
CA ARG A 869 -5.32 11.42 -7.71
C ARG A 869 -5.67 11.28 -6.23
N ALA A 870 -6.89 10.83 -5.96
CA ALA A 870 -7.40 10.78 -4.59
C ALA A 870 -6.56 9.88 -3.67
N ASP A 871 -5.91 8.84 -4.19
CA ASP A 871 -5.03 7.92 -3.44
C ASP A 871 -3.65 8.49 -3.07
N TRP A 872 -3.31 9.66 -3.60
CA TRP A 872 -2.15 10.46 -3.20
C TRP A 872 -2.53 11.53 -2.17
N VAL A 873 -3.80 11.95 -2.16
CA VAL A 873 -4.36 12.94 -1.21
C VAL A 873 -4.80 12.26 0.09
N ASP A 874 -5.45 11.09 -0.03
CA ASP A 874 -5.89 10.26 1.07
C ASP A 874 -5.19 8.89 0.99
N PRO A 875 -4.24 8.58 1.88
CA PRO A 875 -3.52 7.30 1.87
C PRO A 875 -4.45 6.09 2.10
N TYR A 876 -5.70 6.31 2.51
CA TYR A 876 -6.69 5.25 2.76
C TYR A 876 -7.63 4.99 1.58
N GLN A 877 -7.56 5.77 0.51
CA GLN A 877 -8.23 5.46 -0.75
C GLN A 877 -7.24 4.75 -1.67
N SER A 878 -7.26 3.41 -1.72
CA SER A 878 -6.32 2.69 -2.61
C SER A 878 -6.85 2.57 -4.04
N LEU A 879 -6.04 3.03 -5.01
CA LEU A 879 -6.18 2.74 -6.45
C LEU A 879 -5.14 1.73 -6.96
N ILE A 880 -4.07 1.46 -6.19
CA ILE A 880 -2.98 0.55 -6.55
C ILE A 880 -3.45 -0.89 -6.25
N GLY A 881 -3.67 -1.70 -7.29
CA GLY A 881 -4.25 -3.05 -7.14
C GLY A 881 -5.73 -3.14 -7.54
N THR A 882 -6.31 -2.07 -8.11
CA THR A 882 -7.71 -1.99 -8.47
C THR A 882 -7.94 -2.19 -9.98
N ARG A 883 -9.00 -2.92 -10.37
CA ARG A 883 -9.39 -3.12 -11.78
C ARG A 883 -10.19 -1.93 -12.32
N LEU A 884 -10.26 -1.81 -13.65
CA LEU A 884 -11.22 -0.94 -14.32
C LEU A 884 -12.68 -1.28 -13.97
N ALA A 885 -12.99 -2.56 -13.75
CA ALA A 885 -14.31 -3.01 -13.31
C ALA A 885 -14.62 -2.64 -11.84
N ASP A 886 -13.60 -2.36 -11.03
CA ASP A 886 -13.75 -2.08 -9.60
C ASP A 886 -14.17 -0.63 -9.35
N SER A 887 -13.79 0.28 -10.23
CA SER A 887 -14.20 1.69 -10.18
C SER A 887 -14.30 2.29 -11.59
N PRO A 888 -15.31 1.89 -12.39
CA PRO A 888 -15.33 2.14 -13.83
C PRO A 888 -15.37 3.64 -14.18
N VAL A 889 -16.11 4.45 -13.43
CA VAL A 889 -16.22 5.89 -13.72
C VAL A 889 -14.91 6.61 -13.42
N THR A 890 -14.32 6.42 -12.23
CA THR A 890 -13.04 7.06 -11.88
C THR A 890 -11.90 6.55 -12.74
N THR A 891 -11.89 5.25 -13.07
CA THR A 891 -10.86 4.66 -13.95
C THR A 891 -10.96 5.23 -15.37
N VAL A 892 -12.17 5.41 -15.93
CA VAL A 892 -12.33 6.03 -17.26
C VAL A 892 -11.93 7.50 -17.25
N VAL A 893 -12.34 8.28 -16.24
CA VAL A 893 -11.92 9.68 -16.10
C VAL A 893 -10.39 9.79 -15.94
N ASN A 894 -9.80 8.95 -15.08
CA ASN A 894 -8.35 8.92 -14.89
C ASN A 894 -7.63 8.47 -16.17
N ALA A 895 -8.16 7.51 -16.91
CA ALA A 895 -7.57 7.04 -18.17
C ALA A 895 -7.59 8.10 -19.28
N LEU A 896 -8.68 8.87 -19.38
CA LEU A 896 -8.79 9.97 -20.34
C LEU A 896 -7.89 11.15 -19.99
N THR A 897 -7.55 11.33 -18.71
CA THR A 897 -6.73 12.45 -18.23
C THR A 897 -5.24 12.08 -18.14
N SER A 898 -4.88 10.83 -17.81
CA SER A 898 -3.50 10.39 -17.58
C SER A 898 -2.64 10.22 -18.83
N TRP A 899 -3.20 10.32 -20.04
CA TRP A 899 -2.55 9.94 -21.31
C TRP A 899 -1.16 10.56 -21.54
N ARG A 900 -0.92 11.78 -21.06
CA ARG A 900 0.39 12.48 -21.13
C ARG A 900 1.48 11.85 -20.26
N SER A 901 1.08 11.03 -19.29
CA SER A 901 1.94 10.31 -18.35
C SER A 901 1.82 8.79 -18.47
N LEU A 902 1.15 8.28 -19.51
CA LEU A 902 1.00 6.83 -19.71
C LEU A 902 2.24 6.18 -20.33
N LEU A 903 2.95 6.91 -21.18
CA LEU A 903 4.12 6.39 -21.89
C LEU A 903 5.43 6.82 -21.24
N PRO A 904 6.32 5.85 -20.93
CA PRO A 904 7.65 6.12 -20.37
C PRO A 904 8.44 7.19 -21.11
N ARG A 905 8.57 7.07 -22.44
CA ARG A 905 9.35 8.03 -23.25
C ARG A 905 8.74 9.42 -23.27
N LEU A 906 7.41 9.52 -23.36
CA LEU A 906 6.72 10.81 -23.40
C LEU A 906 6.95 11.60 -22.09
N ALA A 907 6.81 10.93 -20.94
CA ALA A 907 7.04 11.55 -19.64
C ALA A 907 8.50 11.97 -19.47
N ASN A 908 9.45 11.11 -19.86
CA ASN A 908 10.88 11.41 -19.82
C ASN A 908 11.25 12.63 -20.67
N ASP A 909 10.80 12.67 -21.93
CA ASP A 909 11.09 13.76 -22.87
C ASP A 909 10.49 15.08 -22.38
N SER A 910 9.25 15.04 -21.86
CA SER A 910 8.56 16.22 -21.31
C SER A 910 9.28 16.77 -20.08
N LEU A 911 9.68 15.91 -19.13
CA LEU A 911 10.44 16.33 -17.95
C LEU A 911 11.81 16.91 -18.33
N ALA A 912 12.53 16.25 -19.24
CA ALA A 912 13.82 16.74 -19.73
C ALA A 912 13.69 18.14 -20.35
N GLU A 913 12.64 18.38 -21.15
CA GLU A 913 12.35 19.70 -21.71
C GLU A 913 12.00 20.74 -20.65
N ILE A 914 11.13 20.41 -19.70
CA ILE A 914 10.81 21.31 -18.56
C ILE A 914 12.10 21.72 -17.84
N PHE A 915 12.97 20.75 -17.53
CA PHE A 915 14.21 21.02 -16.81
C PHE A 915 15.19 21.87 -17.64
N LEU A 916 15.36 21.59 -18.93
CA LEU A 916 16.16 22.44 -19.82
C LEU A 916 15.66 23.88 -19.80
N ASN A 917 14.35 24.08 -19.94
CA ASN A 917 13.71 25.40 -19.92
C ASN A 917 13.90 26.14 -18.57
N HIS A 918 14.12 25.41 -17.48
CA HIS A 918 14.42 25.96 -16.15
C HIS A 918 15.93 26.11 -15.87
N GLY A 919 16.77 25.93 -16.90
CA GLY A 919 18.21 26.15 -16.87
C GLY A 919 19.05 24.94 -16.45
N ALA A 920 18.47 23.74 -16.41
CA ALA A 920 19.18 22.53 -16.05
C ALA A 920 20.22 22.14 -17.09
N SER A 921 21.33 21.55 -16.65
CA SER A 921 22.22 20.79 -17.53
C SER A 921 21.82 19.32 -17.46
N LEU A 922 21.73 18.65 -18.62
CA LEU A 922 21.33 17.25 -18.69
C LEU A 922 22.49 16.40 -19.22
N TRP A 923 22.86 15.35 -18.49
CA TRP A 923 23.89 14.40 -18.91
C TRP A 923 23.24 13.06 -19.24
N LEU A 924 23.21 12.70 -20.52
CA LEU A 924 22.64 11.46 -21.00
C LEU A 924 23.72 10.39 -21.01
N LEU A 925 23.45 9.28 -20.33
CA LEU A 925 24.26 8.08 -20.29
C LEU A 925 23.46 6.96 -20.96
N GLN A 926 23.94 6.47 -22.10
CA GLN A 926 23.20 5.53 -22.92
C GLN A 926 24.00 4.25 -23.15
N THR A 927 23.29 3.13 -23.18
CA THR A 927 23.84 1.81 -23.52
C THR A 927 22.95 1.14 -24.55
N TYR A 928 23.53 0.46 -25.53
CA TYR A 928 22.79 -0.25 -26.56
C TYR A 928 23.23 -1.72 -26.60
N GLN A 929 22.69 -2.58 -25.71
CA GLN A 929 23.02 -4.01 -25.64
C GLN A 929 24.54 -4.26 -25.58
N VAL A 930 25.16 -3.94 -24.45
CA VAL A 930 26.62 -4.02 -24.25
C VAL A 930 26.99 -5.10 -23.24
N GLY A 931 28.29 -5.42 -23.13
CA GLY A 931 28.77 -6.45 -22.19
C GLY A 931 28.79 -7.86 -22.77
N GLY A 932 28.47 -8.00 -24.05
CA GLY A 932 28.49 -9.22 -24.84
C GLY A 932 27.70 -9.03 -26.14
N TRP A 933 27.93 -9.90 -27.13
CA TRP A 933 27.25 -9.84 -28.42
C TRP A 933 26.32 -11.04 -28.65
N ASP A 934 25.00 -10.81 -28.64
CA ASP A 934 23.99 -11.79 -29.04
C ASP A 934 23.49 -11.43 -30.45
N GLU A 935 23.65 -12.31 -31.43
CA GLU A 935 23.30 -12.05 -32.84
C GLU A 935 21.79 -12.08 -33.11
N ASP A 936 21.00 -12.67 -32.21
CA ASP A 936 19.56 -12.88 -32.41
C ASP A 936 18.67 -11.72 -31.91
N ILE A 937 19.25 -10.72 -31.26
CA ILE A 937 18.51 -9.57 -30.72
C ILE A 937 19.00 -8.25 -31.29
N GLU A 938 18.14 -7.22 -31.28
CA GLU A 938 18.51 -5.86 -31.69
C GLU A 938 17.92 -4.83 -30.73
N PRO A 939 18.59 -3.69 -30.49
CA PRO A 939 18.04 -2.66 -29.61
C PRO A 939 16.94 -1.87 -30.35
N ILE A 940 15.76 -1.78 -29.74
CA ILE A 940 14.64 -0.98 -30.26
C ILE A 940 14.42 0.24 -29.35
N ALA A 941 14.27 1.43 -29.94
CA ALA A 941 13.93 2.62 -29.17
C ALA A 941 12.51 2.52 -28.57
N PRO A 942 12.26 3.02 -27.34
CA PRO A 942 10.91 3.08 -26.81
C PRO A 942 10.04 3.97 -27.68
N THR A 943 8.76 3.61 -27.84
CA THR A 943 7.87 4.27 -28.78
C THR A 943 7.64 5.73 -28.38
N LYS A 944 7.84 6.63 -29.34
CA LYS A 944 7.47 8.04 -29.26
C LYS A 944 6.07 8.20 -29.86
N LEU A 945 5.10 8.70 -29.09
CA LEU A 945 3.86 9.22 -29.67
C LEU A 945 4.06 10.69 -30.02
N TRP A 946 3.69 11.06 -31.25
CA TRP A 946 3.61 12.46 -31.67
C TRP A 946 2.35 13.05 -31.08
N ILE A 947 2.51 13.96 -30.12
CA ILE A 947 1.44 14.67 -29.46
C ILE A 947 1.77 16.16 -29.51
#